data_AF-A0A3M8FTN6-F1
#
_entry.id   AF-A0A3M8FTN6-F1
#
_cell.length_a   1.000
_cell.length_b   1.000
_cell.length_c   1.000
_cell.angle_alpha   90.00
_cell.angle_beta   90.00
_cell.angle_gamma   90.00
#
_symmetry.space_group_name_H-M   'P 1'
#
loop_
_entity.id
_entity.type
_entity.pdbx_description
1 polymer ?
#
loop_
_entity_poly.entity_id
_entity_poly.type
_entity_poly.pdbx_seq_one_letter_code
_entity_poly.pdbx_strand_id
1 'polypeptide(L)'
;MTQIQAQPAGRPSKSSLIRLRSALRRVAVLEVATAGVGIALALLLAEGLLDYLLRLPAWLRGALLVVGAAALILGIRRHLLPAIRLRPKLSTLALRVEKSELGKSKDFEGVLASGVELGEQSPEEDEPESIGWLRARAAMDADSRAKGANLNTLIHTGTLRHNIFGLLLAVSAVGLIVFFAPQTASTGLSRALMPWSDANWPKRTELTSVTDAEAHALGSALPLRAVVTRTNRPIGKTPVEVVYRIITEDGSTTLRTEPLTGQESFEILSDGSSGEAYERLIEPSVTLTNAEQPATLEYYFQTPDDRTETQSVLLVEPPRVVLMTAAIEPPAYAPTGAASASWITGQTHLGEGQDERAVLGPVLAGSKVTVTATLNKSAALGEESFETAEAAPSDLSFTQNGNVHTITWTSENRARLRLRFTDNLGITSVDDAFVRLESLEDRPPSVTVTLPERDEAVLTSAVVDLTGEARDDVGLSWIELRSQLAKIPGSATDSPGATPETIGEPEQLARSEATELRAQVSHTIDLSTLDLSVGDAVYVTAVAGDVFSLPTELGLTRTHGETVSAIRTLHIISESELVEQILSELGGIRRTAARLDEQQSDLIQQLRTSREAGEQPAQSMARDQAALTDALDRLGTTTEQLRERTERNGLDDASLEDLLARAQQTIDEAGDESERAASELNAASQEKSAERRAEPETNAEEAQQRVRRAMEDLSLLLDRGEDSWAVRQALEGLLDDQHQLAQDTAEIGRQTVGKSQSQLTQEELTELDRIAQRQLELADRASDLLDELDDKSREMQETDPGQSTAMRAAARRGREQGVPQSLQQASDSVQNNNTADAGRQQQQAMDQLGQMLEDLEEAEEQRDQELKRALLSIIESVEALIRTQQSELAALVRANQASGDVSQLTGGMALLHRNTLAVIDEASQSPETIRVAGLLGEAASAQTDAIIVLDAGDGTLAERHEETSLARLEAALEEAQEELDNAEERERERRKEELKAAYTEALTLQVTISEQTKPLVKDRLSRRERADARDLGRLEQELRESLRQIPASYEEILSAGVFDFAHTRIDTQLNDIGTSFIAGKVERKHARQQASVESLLRGLIEALEDPEQSESEFADGGSGEGSQMQPGGQQDELIPPIAELRLLRAMQQDLLDQTRMIEDFGSTPEEARAIGDLQDEIASQGEVLIEKMKQQQGQGEGIPMPPPGVEPEGGQP
;
A
#
# COMPACT_ATOMS: atom_id res chain seq x y z
N MET A 1 -8.51 -78.15 -168.00
CA MET A 1 -9.92 -78.59 -167.92
C MET A 1 -10.05 -79.32 -166.60
N THR A 2 -10.63 -78.85 -165.50
CA THR A 2 -11.71 -77.89 -165.22
C THR A 2 -11.41 -77.41 -163.78
N GLN A 3 -10.79 -76.24 -163.60
CA GLN A 3 -11.39 -74.98 -163.12
C GLN A 3 -12.54 -75.14 -162.10
N ILE A 4 -12.36 -74.56 -160.89
CA ILE A 4 -13.28 -73.66 -160.15
C ILE A 4 -13.34 -73.89 -158.63
N GLN A 5 -12.81 -72.86 -157.94
CA GLN A 5 -13.17 -72.24 -156.65
C GLN A 5 -13.02 -73.01 -155.33
N ALA A 6 -11.87 -72.77 -154.68
CA ALA A 6 -11.75 -72.78 -153.22
C ALA A 6 -12.14 -71.38 -152.67
N GLN A 7 -13.12 -71.35 -151.77
CA GLN A 7 -13.37 -70.20 -150.89
C GLN A 7 -12.18 -69.98 -149.94
N PRO A 8 -11.79 -68.73 -149.62
CA PRO A 8 -10.79 -68.47 -148.59
C PRO A 8 -11.41 -68.67 -147.20
N ALA A 9 -11.20 -69.84 -146.60
CA ALA A 9 -11.53 -70.07 -145.20
C ALA A 9 -10.70 -69.12 -144.30
N GLY A 10 -11.39 -68.35 -143.46
CA GLY A 10 -10.78 -67.40 -142.53
C GLY A 10 -9.74 -68.04 -141.60
N ARG A 11 -8.59 -67.38 -141.49
CA ARG A 11 -7.40 -67.87 -140.76
C ARG A 11 -7.58 -67.82 -139.23
N PRO A 12 -7.71 -68.96 -138.52
CA PRO A 12 -8.10 -69.01 -137.10
C PRO A 12 -7.12 -68.33 -136.12
N SER A 13 -5.81 -68.31 -136.42
CA SER A 13 -4.78 -67.72 -135.55
C SER A 13 -4.97 -66.22 -135.31
N LYS A 14 -5.26 -65.45 -136.37
CA LYS A 14 -5.47 -63.99 -136.32
C LYS A 14 -6.68 -63.59 -135.47
N SER A 15 -7.79 -64.33 -135.61
CA SER A 15 -9.03 -64.04 -134.87
C SER A 15 -8.87 -64.25 -133.35
N SER A 16 -8.05 -65.23 -132.95
CA SER A 16 -7.79 -65.56 -131.55
C SER A 16 -6.95 -64.48 -130.85
N LEU A 17 -5.97 -63.89 -131.54
CA LEU A 17 -5.15 -62.78 -131.03
C LEU A 17 -5.93 -61.47 -130.87
N ILE A 18 -6.91 -61.19 -131.76
CA ILE A 18 -7.79 -60.02 -131.63
C ILE A 18 -8.67 -60.13 -130.37
N ARG A 19 -9.18 -61.33 -130.06
CA ARG A 19 -9.97 -61.59 -128.84
C ARG A 19 -9.14 -61.43 -127.58
N LEU A 20 -7.90 -61.94 -127.56
CA LEU A 20 -6.97 -61.75 -126.44
C LEU A 20 -6.71 -60.27 -126.14
N ARG A 21 -6.51 -59.46 -127.19
CA ARG A 21 -6.30 -58.01 -127.06
C ARG A 21 -7.46 -57.28 -126.39
N SER A 22 -8.71 -57.63 -126.71
CA SER A 22 -9.89 -56.96 -126.13
C SER A 22 -10.18 -57.37 -124.68
N ALA A 23 -9.86 -58.61 -124.31
CA ALA A 23 -9.97 -59.09 -122.94
C ALA A 23 -8.94 -58.42 -122.02
N LEU A 24 -7.70 -58.26 -122.47
CA LEU A 24 -6.62 -57.63 -121.68
C LEU A 24 -6.92 -56.16 -121.34
N ARG A 25 -7.52 -55.40 -122.27
CA ARG A 25 -7.95 -54.01 -122.03
C ARG A 25 -9.06 -53.90 -120.98
N ARG A 26 -10.05 -54.81 -120.99
CA ARG A 26 -11.18 -54.78 -120.05
C ARG A 26 -10.74 -55.05 -118.61
N VAL A 27 -9.86 -56.03 -118.40
CA VAL A 27 -9.33 -56.37 -117.07
C VAL A 27 -8.53 -55.20 -116.49
N ALA A 28 -7.66 -54.58 -117.28
CA ALA A 28 -6.85 -53.45 -116.82
C ALA A 28 -7.67 -52.22 -116.39
N VAL A 29 -8.75 -51.89 -117.10
CA VAL A 29 -9.63 -50.78 -116.72
C VAL A 29 -10.40 -51.08 -115.43
N LEU A 30 -10.94 -52.29 -115.30
CA LEU A 30 -11.71 -52.69 -114.13
C LEU A 30 -10.84 -52.75 -112.86
N GLU A 31 -9.59 -53.18 -113.00
CA GLU A 31 -8.63 -53.28 -111.90
C GLU A 31 -8.30 -51.90 -111.29
N VAL A 32 -8.10 -50.88 -112.14
CA VAL A 32 -7.79 -49.53 -111.68
C VAL A 32 -9.03 -48.84 -111.10
N ALA A 33 -10.21 -49.05 -111.69
CA ALA A 33 -11.45 -48.42 -111.21
C ALA A 33 -11.86 -48.92 -109.82
N THR A 34 -11.78 -50.23 -109.56
CA THR A 34 -12.14 -50.80 -108.25
C THR A 34 -11.17 -50.36 -107.15
N ALA A 35 -9.86 -50.32 -107.44
CA ALA A 35 -8.87 -49.78 -106.51
C ALA A 35 -9.12 -48.30 -106.18
N GLY A 36 -9.45 -47.48 -107.18
CA GLY A 36 -9.71 -46.04 -106.99
C GLY A 36 -10.89 -45.76 -106.06
N VAL A 37 -12.02 -46.46 -106.25
CA VAL A 37 -13.21 -46.27 -105.39
C VAL A 37 -12.94 -46.77 -103.97
N GLY A 38 -12.24 -47.91 -103.81
CA GLY A 38 -11.92 -48.44 -102.49
C GLY A 38 -11.04 -47.50 -101.66
N ILE A 39 -10.00 -46.91 -102.29
CA ILE A 39 -9.10 -45.96 -101.63
C ILE A 39 -9.86 -44.68 -101.21
N ALA A 40 -10.76 -44.17 -102.06
CA ALA A 40 -11.54 -42.97 -101.74
C ALA A 40 -12.42 -43.15 -100.49
N LEU A 41 -13.09 -44.31 -100.36
CA LEU A 41 -13.89 -44.63 -99.18
C LEU A 41 -13.05 -44.78 -97.91
N ALA A 42 -11.87 -45.40 -98.02
CA ALA A 42 -10.96 -45.57 -96.88
C ALA A 42 -10.43 -44.22 -96.35
N LEU A 43 -10.13 -43.27 -97.24
CA LEU A 43 -9.67 -41.93 -96.85
C LEU A 43 -10.75 -41.14 -96.09
N LEU A 44 -12.00 -41.20 -96.54
CA LEU A 44 -13.13 -40.54 -95.85
C LEU A 44 -13.37 -41.11 -94.44
N LEU A 45 -13.27 -42.44 -94.29
CA LEU A 45 -13.38 -43.09 -92.97
C LEU A 45 -12.26 -42.66 -92.02
N ALA A 46 -11.02 -42.57 -92.53
CA ALA A 46 -9.88 -42.14 -91.73
C ALA A 46 -10.04 -40.69 -91.24
N GLU A 47 -10.49 -39.78 -92.11
CA GLU A 47 -10.74 -38.38 -91.75
C GLU A 47 -11.81 -38.25 -90.64
N GLY A 48 -12.95 -38.94 -90.79
CA GLY A 48 -14.02 -38.91 -89.79
C GLY A 48 -13.60 -39.48 -88.43
N LEU A 49 -12.79 -40.54 -88.41
CA LEU A 49 -12.26 -41.11 -87.17
C LEU A 49 -11.27 -40.17 -86.48
N LEU A 50 -10.42 -39.49 -87.26
CA LEU A 50 -9.42 -38.55 -86.74
C LEU A 50 -10.10 -37.31 -86.14
N ASP A 51 -11.16 -36.79 -86.77
CA ASP A 51 -11.97 -35.70 -86.24
C ASP A 51 -12.77 -36.09 -84.98
N TYR A 52 -13.24 -37.34 -84.88
CA TYR A 52 -13.90 -37.83 -83.66
C TYR A 52 -12.94 -37.89 -82.45
N LEU A 53 -11.71 -38.36 -82.67
CA LEU A 53 -10.71 -38.51 -81.61
C LEU A 53 -10.07 -37.18 -81.21
N LEU A 54 -9.75 -36.32 -82.19
CA LEU A 54 -8.96 -35.10 -81.98
C LEU A 54 -9.77 -33.81 -82.03
N ARG A 55 -11.07 -33.86 -82.36
CA ARG A 55 -11.96 -32.70 -82.53
C ARG A 55 -11.32 -31.61 -83.40
N LEU A 56 -10.99 -31.96 -84.64
CA LEU A 56 -10.19 -31.12 -85.53
C LEU A 56 -10.87 -29.76 -85.79
N PRO A 57 -10.14 -28.65 -85.69
CA PRO A 57 -10.67 -27.33 -86.03
C PRO A 57 -11.02 -27.28 -87.53
N ALA A 58 -11.98 -26.42 -87.89
CA ALA A 58 -12.58 -26.38 -89.23
C ALA A 58 -11.56 -26.26 -90.38
N TRP A 59 -10.48 -25.51 -90.17
CA TRP A 59 -9.44 -25.31 -91.19
C TRP A 59 -8.65 -26.59 -91.51
N LEU A 60 -8.40 -27.44 -90.51
CA LEU A 60 -7.64 -28.69 -90.64
C LEU A 60 -8.45 -29.73 -91.42
N ARG A 61 -9.76 -29.80 -91.16
CA ARG A 61 -10.72 -30.61 -91.94
C ARG A 61 -10.77 -30.14 -93.40
N GLY A 62 -10.86 -28.83 -93.62
CA GLY A 62 -10.79 -28.25 -94.96
C GLY A 62 -9.51 -28.61 -95.72
N ALA A 63 -8.35 -28.63 -95.05
CA ALA A 63 -7.08 -29.02 -95.67
C ALA A 63 -7.05 -30.50 -96.09
N LEU A 64 -7.57 -31.41 -95.26
CA LEU A 64 -7.62 -32.85 -95.56
C LEU A 64 -8.50 -33.16 -96.78
N LEU A 65 -9.66 -32.51 -96.89
CA LEU A 65 -10.56 -32.65 -98.04
C LEU A 65 -9.87 -32.27 -99.38
N VAL A 66 -9.11 -31.16 -99.38
CA VAL A 66 -8.38 -30.69 -100.58
C VAL A 66 -7.30 -31.68 -100.99
N VAL A 67 -6.54 -32.22 -100.03
CA VAL A 67 -5.51 -33.23 -100.29
C VAL A 67 -6.14 -34.52 -100.85
N GLY A 68 -7.26 -34.97 -100.28
CA GLY A 68 -8.00 -36.14 -100.77
C GLY A 68 -8.49 -35.97 -102.21
N ALA A 69 -9.04 -34.80 -102.56
CA ALA A 69 -9.50 -34.50 -103.91
C ALA A 69 -8.34 -34.48 -104.93
N ALA A 70 -7.20 -33.90 -104.57
CA ALA A 70 -6.01 -33.87 -105.44
C ALA A 70 -5.47 -35.28 -105.72
N ALA A 71 -5.43 -36.15 -104.70
CA ALA A 71 -4.99 -37.54 -104.84
C ALA A 71 -5.90 -38.34 -105.82
N LEU A 72 -7.22 -38.13 -105.75
CA LEU A 72 -8.19 -38.77 -106.65
C LEU A 72 -7.96 -38.36 -108.11
N ILE A 73 -7.77 -37.06 -108.38
CA ILE A 73 -7.52 -36.52 -109.73
C ILE A 73 -6.21 -37.08 -110.31
N LEU A 74 -5.15 -37.11 -109.50
CA LEU A 74 -3.86 -37.69 -109.89
C LEU A 74 -3.98 -39.18 -110.21
N GLY A 75 -4.73 -39.95 -109.42
CA GLY A 75 -5.00 -41.37 -109.64
C GLY A 75 -5.69 -41.64 -110.98
N ILE A 76 -6.74 -40.87 -111.30
CA ILE A 76 -7.47 -40.97 -112.57
C ILE A 76 -6.54 -40.69 -113.76
N ARG A 77 -5.73 -39.62 -113.67
CA ARG A 77 -4.82 -39.20 -114.75
C ARG A 77 -3.69 -40.21 -114.98
N ARG A 78 -3.09 -40.73 -113.91
CA ARG A 78 -1.87 -41.55 -113.99
C ARG A 78 -2.15 -43.03 -114.25
N HIS A 79 -3.29 -43.55 -113.81
CA HIS A 79 -3.56 -44.99 -113.87
C HIS A 79 -4.76 -45.35 -114.76
N LEU A 80 -5.88 -44.62 -114.68
CA LEU A 80 -7.10 -45.00 -115.39
C LEU A 80 -7.04 -44.64 -116.88
N LEU A 81 -6.58 -43.42 -117.20
CA LEU A 81 -6.43 -42.93 -118.58
C LEU A 81 -5.49 -43.79 -119.45
N PRO A 82 -4.29 -44.20 -118.97
CA PRO A 82 -3.42 -45.12 -119.71
C PRO A 82 -4.03 -46.51 -119.93
N ALA A 83 -4.72 -47.07 -118.92
CA ALA A 83 -5.38 -48.37 -119.04
C ALA A 83 -6.47 -48.36 -120.14
N ILE A 84 -7.22 -47.26 -120.26
CA ILE A 84 -8.23 -47.09 -121.31
C ILE A 84 -7.59 -46.98 -122.71
N ARG A 85 -6.36 -46.47 -122.85
CA ARG A 85 -5.69 -46.24 -124.16
C ARG A 85 -4.90 -47.44 -124.72
N LEU A 86 -4.82 -48.57 -124.02
CA LEU A 86 -3.99 -49.74 -124.39
C LEU A 86 -4.41 -50.43 -125.71
N ARG A 87 -3.54 -50.49 -126.74
CA ARG A 87 -3.76 -51.18 -128.05
C ARG A 87 -2.48 -51.84 -128.66
N PRO A 88 -2.08 -53.06 -128.27
CA PRO A 88 -0.89 -53.74 -128.86
C PRO A 88 -1.10 -54.26 -130.30
N LYS A 89 -0.01 -54.29 -131.10
CA LYS A 89 0.03 -54.89 -132.46
C LYS A 89 -0.08 -56.42 -132.39
N LEU A 90 -0.70 -57.04 -133.40
CA LEU A 90 -1.00 -58.49 -133.39
C LEU A 90 0.27 -59.35 -133.48
N SER A 91 1.29 -58.94 -134.24
CA SER A 91 2.59 -59.62 -134.30
C SER A 91 3.31 -59.61 -132.94
N THR A 92 3.26 -58.49 -132.21
CA THR A 92 3.85 -58.40 -130.86
C THR A 92 3.12 -59.29 -129.85
N LEU A 93 1.80 -59.41 -129.97
CA LEU A 93 1.01 -60.34 -129.18
C LEU A 93 1.34 -61.79 -129.56
N ALA A 94 1.47 -62.11 -130.85
CA ALA A 94 1.87 -63.43 -131.32
C ALA A 94 3.25 -63.82 -130.75
N LEU A 95 4.25 -62.93 -130.84
CA LEU A 95 5.59 -63.14 -130.30
C LEU A 95 5.59 -63.32 -128.78
N ARG A 96 4.70 -62.62 -128.06
CA ARG A 96 4.57 -62.76 -126.61
C ARG A 96 3.82 -64.05 -126.22
N VAL A 97 2.92 -64.52 -127.07
CA VAL A 97 2.28 -65.84 -126.94
C VAL A 97 3.31 -66.95 -127.19
N GLU A 98 4.18 -66.83 -128.21
CA GLU A 98 5.28 -67.80 -128.45
C GLU A 98 6.20 -67.93 -127.25
N LYS A 99 6.59 -66.81 -126.63
CA LYS A 99 7.46 -66.81 -125.45
C LYS A 99 6.77 -67.29 -124.16
N SER A 100 5.46 -67.50 -124.18
CA SER A 100 4.72 -68.01 -123.02
C SER A 100 4.90 -69.52 -122.86
N GLU A 101 4.66 -70.05 -121.67
CA GLU A 101 4.65 -71.50 -121.43
C GLU A 101 3.66 -72.25 -122.35
N LEU A 102 2.55 -71.59 -122.74
CA LEU A 102 1.61 -72.13 -123.73
C LEU A 102 2.23 -72.20 -125.14
N GLY A 103 3.06 -71.21 -125.51
CA GLY A 103 3.75 -71.17 -126.80
C GLY A 103 4.88 -72.19 -126.93
N LYS A 104 5.66 -72.39 -125.86
CA LYS A 104 6.70 -73.43 -125.79
C LYS A 104 6.10 -74.84 -125.82
N SER A 105 5.02 -75.08 -125.06
CA SER A 105 4.39 -76.41 -124.98
C SER A 105 3.65 -76.85 -126.24
N LYS A 106 3.21 -75.89 -127.07
CA LYS A 106 2.53 -76.14 -128.35
C LYS A 106 3.41 -75.91 -129.58
N ASP A 107 4.71 -75.74 -129.35
CA ASP A 107 5.74 -75.63 -130.40
C ASP A 107 5.44 -74.52 -131.41
N PHE A 108 5.07 -73.35 -130.88
CA PHE A 108 4.77 -72.14 -131.66
C PHE A 108 6.02 -71.32 -131.98
N GLU A 109 7.17 -71.67 -131.42
CA GLU A 109 8.41 -70.90 -131.50
C GLU A 109 8.89 -70.75 -132.95
N GLY A 110 9.00 -69.49 -133.41
CA GLY A 110 9.40 -69.14 -134.77
C GLY A 110 8.32 -69.32 -135.83
N VAL A 111 7.15 -69.88 -135.48
CA VAL A 111 6.10 -70.25 -136.43
C VAL A 111 4.89 -69.31 -136.36
N LEU A 112 4.40 -68.94 -135.18
CA LEU A 112 3.15 -68.20 -135.03
C LEU A 112 3.30 -66.72 -135.41
N ALA A 113 4.37 -66.05 -134.98
CA ALA A 113 4.67 -64.66 -135.29
C ALA A 113 5.03 -64.52 -136.77
N SER A 114 5.96 -65.35 -137.26
CA SER A 114 6.37 -65.39 -138.66
C SER A 114 5.20 -65.73 -139.58
N GLY A 115 4.37 -66.72 -139.22
CA GLY A 115 3.22 -67.13 -140.01
C GLY A 115 2.08 -66.11 -140.03
N VAL A 116 1.86 -65.36 -138.94
CA VAL A 116 0.89 -64.24 -138.91
C VAL A 116 1.41 -63.05 -139.73
N GLU A 117 2.71 -62.75 -139.66
CA GLU A 117 3.33 -61.64 -140.40
C GLU A 117 3.42 -61.92 -141.90
N LEU A 118 3.91 -63.09 -142.31
CA LEU A 118 3.95 -63.54 -143.72
C LEU A 118 2.55 -63.76 -144.28
N GLY A 119 1.60 -64.17 -143.43
CA GLY A 119 0.20 -64.32 -143.81
C GLY A 119 -0.53 -62.99 -144.04
N GLU A 120 -0.04 -61.87 -143.51
CA GLU A 120 -0.61 -60.54 -143.76
C GLU A 120 -0.07 -59.87 -145.03
N GLN A 121 0.98 -60.40 -145.66
CA GLN A 121 1.53 -59.90 -146.92
C GLN A 121 0.76 -60.46 -148.13
N SER A 122 0.22 -59.59 -149.00
CA SER A 122 -0.46 -59.97 -150.24
C SER A 122 0.54 -60.39 -151.34
N PRO A 123 0.24 -61.38 -152.20
CA PRO A 123 1.11 -61.74 -153.31
C PRO A 123 1.21 -60.57 -154.31
N GLU A 124 2.43 -60.22 -154.72
CA GLU A 124 2.69 -59.22 -155.77
C GLU A 124 2.50 -59.83 -157.17
N GLU A 125 2.04 -59.04 -158.15
CA GLU A 125 1.61 -59.51 -159.49
C GLU A 125 2.72 -60.21 -160.30
N ASP A 126 4.00 -59.95 -160.00
CA ASP A 126 5.17 -60.51 -160.69
C ASP A 126 5.94 -61.57 -159.87
N GLU A 127 5.34 -62.08 -158.78
CA GLU A 127 6.03 -62.99 -157.87
C GLU A 127 6.09 -64.44 -158.42
N PRO A 128 7.28 -65.08 -158.46
CA PRO A 128 7.41 -66.47 -158.87
C PRO A 128 6.54 -67.40 -158.03
N GLU A 129 5.80 -68.33 -158.66
CA GLU A 129 4.86 -69.25 -157.98
C GLU A 129 5.46 -70.01 -156.78
N SER A 130 6.79 -70.20 -156.77
CA SER A 130 7.51 -70.85 -155.67
C SER A 130 7.51 -70.05 -154.36
N ILE A 131 7.55 -68.72 -154.40
CA ILE A 131 7.55 -67.86 -153.19
C ILE A 131 6.14 -67.70 -152.62
N GLY A 132 5.15 -67.54 -153.48
CA GLY A 132 3.74 -67.47 -153.08
C GLY A 132 3.28 -68.75 -152.35
N TRP A 133 3.72 -69.92 -152.83
CA TRP A 133 3.47 -71.19 -152.14
C TRP A 133 4.15 -71.26 -150.77
N LEU A 134 5.40 -70.81 -150.62
CA LEU A 134 6.10 -70.80 -149.34
C LEU A 134 5.40 -69.91 -148.29
N ARG A 135 4.93 -68.72 -148.67
CA ARG A 135 4.13 -67.85 -147.75
C ARG A 135 2.81 -68.52 -147.37
N ALA A 136 2.10 -69.08 -148.34
CA ALA A 136 0.84 -69.78 -148.08
C ALA A 136 1.04 -70.99 -147.15
N ARG A 137 2.15 -71.73 -147.32
CA ARG A 137 2.50 -72.87 -146.48
C ARG A 137 2.89 -72.46 -145.06
N ALA A 138 3.69 -71.41 -144.89
CA ALA A 138 4.06 -70.90 -143.57
C ALA A 138 2.85 -70.38 -142.77
N ALA A 139 1.93 -69.67 -143.46
CA ALA A 139 0.68 -69.21 -142.84
C ALA A 139 -0.26 -70.37 -142.50
N MET A 140 -0.34 -71.40 -143.37
CA MET A 140 -1.10 -72.63 -143.07
C MET A 140 -0.50 -73.41 -141.91
N ASP A 141 0.83 -73.47 -141.79
CA ASP A 141 1.48 -74.18 -140.67
C ASP A 141 1.13 -73.52 -139.34
N ALA A 142 1.24 -72.18 -139.27
CA ALA A 142 0.82 -71.39 -138.12
C ALA A 142 -0.67 -71.58 -137.76
N ASP A 143 -1.57 -71.60 -138.75
CA ASP A 143 -3.01 -71.84 -138.52
C ASP A 143 -3.32 -73.27 -138.09
N SER A 144 -2.58 -74.26 -138.59
CA SER A 144 -2.78 -75.67 -138.21
C SER A 144 -2.31 -75.93 -136.79
N ARG A 145 -1.16 -75.37 -136.39
CA ARG A 145 -0.64 -75.44 -135.02
C ARG A 145 -1.52 -74.62 -134.05
N ALA A 146 -2.04 -73.47 -134.47
CA ALA A 146 -2.93 -72.65 -133.64
C ALA A 146 -4.34 -73.25 -133.44
N LYS A 147 -4.73 -74.24 -134.26
CA LYS A 147 -6.04 -74.89 -134.18
C LYS A 147 -6.14 -75.72 -132.89
N GLY A 148 -6.87 -75.22 -131.91
CA GLY A 148 -7.10 -75.89 -130.61
C GLY A 148 -6.41 -75.23 -129.40
N ALA A 149 -5.68 -74.12 -129.57
CA ALA A 149 -5.07 -73.39 -128.46
C ALA A 149 -5.98 -72.26 -127.93
N ASN A 150 -6.33 -72.29 -126.64
CA ASN A 150 -7.14 -71.25 -125.99
C ASN A 150 -6.24 -70.16 -125.38
N LEU A 151 -6.05 -69.07 -126.12
CA LEU A 151 -5.14 -67.98 -125.74
C LEU A 151 -5.58 -67.16 -124.51
N ASN A 152 -6.85 -67.27 -124.08
CA ASN A 152 -7.37 -66.50 -122.94
C ASN A 152 -6.78 -66.93 -121.58
N THR A 153 -6.19 -68.13 -121.48
CA THR A 153 -5.54 -68.60 -120.24
C THR A 153 -4.31 -67.79 -119.87
N LEU A 154 -3.81 -66.94 -120.77
CA LEU A 154 -2.66 -66.06 -120.56
C LEU A 154 -3.00 -64.75 -119.82
N ILE A 155 -4.27 -64.51 -119.47
CA ILE A 155 -4.68 -63.32 -118.71
C ILE A 155 -4.73 -63.66 -117.22
N HIS A 156 -3.79 -63.11 -116.44
CA HIS A 156 -3.82 -63.21 -114.99
C HIS A 156 -4.82 -62.19 -114.39
N THR A 157 -5.86 -62.67 -113.68
CA THR A 157 -6.88 -61.82 -113.02
C THR A 157 -6.66 -61.66 -111.51
N GLY A 158 -5.48 -61.98 -111.00
CA GLY A 158 -5.19 -62.04 -109.56
C GLY A 158 -5.34 -60.69 -108.86
N THR A 159 -4.77 -59.63 -109.43
CA THR A 159 -4.81 -58.27 -108.87
C THR A 159 -6.23 -57.68 -108.85
N LEU A 160 -7.00 -57.90 -109.90
CA LEU A 160 -8.41 -57.50 -109.96
C LEU A 160 -9.26 -58.08 -108.82
N ARG A 161 -9.04 -59.34 -108.43
CA ARG A 161 -9.78 -59.97 -107.31
C ARG A 161 -9.44 -59.33 -105.96
N HIS A 162 -8.18 -58.97 -105.74
CA HIS A 162 -7.75 -58.27 -104.53
C HIS A 162 -8.39 -56.88 -104.43
N ASN A 163 -8.44 -56.13 -105.54
CA ASN A 163 -9.04 -54.79 -105.55
C ASN A 163 -10.56 -54.83 -105.33
N ILE A 164 -11.26 -55.85 -105.86
CA ILE A 164 -12.69 -56.07 -105.58
C ILE A 164 -12.91 -56.39 -104.09
N PHE A 165 -12.08 -57.23 -103.49
CA PHE A 165 -12.16 -57.56 -102.06
C PHE A 165 -11.93 -56.32 -101.18
N GLY A 166 -10.93 -55.49 -101.51
CA GLY A 166 -10.66 -54.24 -100.79
C GLY A 166 -11.83 -53.25 -100.85
N LEU A 167 -12.48 -53.13 -102.02
CA LEU A 167 -13.69 -52.32 -102.14
C LEU A 167 -14.85 -52.84 -101.27
N LEU A 168 -15.07 -54.16 -101.24
CA LEU A 168 -16.09 -54.79 -100.40
C LEU A 168 -15.86 -54.51 -98.91
N LEU A 169 -14.61 -54.61 -98.44
CA LEU A 169 -14.23 -54.31 -97.06
C LEU A 169 -14.56 -52.85 -96.68
N ALA A 170 -14.19 -51.90 -97.55
CA ALA A 170 -14.46 -50.48 -97.32
C ALA A 170 -15.96 -50.18 -97.23
N VAL A 171 -16.76 -50.78 -98.12
CA VAL A 171 -18.23 -50.63 -98.10
C VAL A 171 -18.84 -51.24 -96.82
N SER A 172 -18.38 -52.41 -96.39
CA SER A 172 -18.85 -53.03 -95.14
C SER A 172 -18.51 -52.19 -93.90
N ALA A 173 -17.32 -51.59 -93.83
CA ALA A 173 -16.92 -50.73 -92.71
C ALA A 173 -17.82 -49.49 -92.58
N VAL A 174 -18.13 -48.83 -93.71
CA VAL A 174 -19.08 -47.70 -93.73
C VAL A 174 -20.46 -48.16 -93.28
N GLY A 175 -20.95 -49.30 -93.76
CA GLY A 175 -22.26 -49.84 -93.39
C GLY A 175 -22.41 -50.13 -91.89
N LEU A 176 -21.35 -50.60 -91.24
CA LEU A 176 -21.37 -50.95 -89.81
C LEU A 176 -21.51 -49.69 -88.92
N ILE A 177 -20.81 -48.60 -89.27
CA ILE A 177 -20.88 -47.33 -88.53
C ILE A 177 -22.26 -46.70 -88.65
N VAL A 178 -22.83 -46.69 -89.86
CA VAL A 178 -24.18 -46.14 -90.10
C VAL A 178 -25.25 -46.92 -89.34
N PHE A 179 -25.09 -48.23 -89.17
CA PHE A 179 -26.05 -49.08 -88.46
C PHE A 179 -26.02 -48.87 -86.94
N PHE A 180 -24.84 -48.88 -86.31
CA PHE A 180 -24.73 -48.82 -84.85
C PHE A 180 -24.78 -47.40 -84.27
N ALA A 181 -24.44 -46.38 -85.07
CA ALA A 181 -24.30 -45.04 -84.56
C ALA A 181 -24.77 -44.00 -85.59
N PRO A 182 -26.09 -43.92 -85.86
CA PRO A 182 -26.62 -43.12 -86.97
C PRO A 182 -26.40 -41.61 -86.79
N GLN A 183 -26.48 -41.10 -85.55
CA GLN A 183 -26.24 -39.69 -85.26
C GLN A 183 -24.75 -39.32 -85.39
N THR A 184 -23.84 -40.16 -84.90
CA THR A 184 -22.40 -39.89 -85.04
C THR A 184 -21.92 -40.08 -86.47
N ALA A 185 -22.49 -41.01 -87.24
CA ALA A 185 -22.24 -41.18 -88.66
C ALA A 185 -22.68 -39.94 -89.46
N SER A 186 -23.86 -39.39 -89.14
CA SER A 186 -24.38 -38.15 -89.74
C SER A 186 -23.50 -36.94 -89.39
N THR A 187 -23.14 -36.78 -88.11
CA THR A 187 -22.24 -35.71 -87.66
C THR A 187 -20.83 -35.85 -88.25
N GLY A 188 -20.29 -37.06 -88.37
CA GLY A 188 -18.99 -37.31 -88.99
C GLY A 188 -18.98 -37.02 -90.51
N LEU A 189 -20.02 -37.43 -91.23
CA LEU A 189 -20.14 -37.19 -92.68
C LEU A 189 -20.32 -35.69 -92.98
N SER A 190 -21.19 -35.01 -92.22
CA SER A 190 -21.39 -33.56 -92.36
C SER A 190 -20.11 -32.79 -92.02
N ARG A 191 -19.37 -33.19 -90.98
CA ARG A 191 -18.11 -32.52 -90.61
C ARG A 191 -16.95 -32.79 -91.58
N ALA A 192 -16.93 -33.92 -92.29
CA ALA A 192 -15.90 -34.24 -93.28
C ALA A 192 -16.17 -33.57 -94.65
N LEU A 193 -17.41 -33.61 -95.15
CA LEU A 193 -17.75 -33.02 -96.46
C LEU A 193 -18.09 -31.52 -96.38
N MET A 194 -18.54 -31.04 -95.22
CA MET A 194 -18.89 -29.65 -94.95
C MET A 194 -18.20 -29.16 -93.67
N PRO A 195 -16.87 -28.93 -93.71
CA PRO A 195 -16.07 -28.61 -92.52
C PRO A 195 -16.47 -27.31 -91.81
N TRP A 196 -17.22 -26.45 -92.48
CA TRP A 196 -17.78 -25.18 -91.97
C TRP A 196 -19.13 -25.32 -91.24
N SER A 197 -19.63 -26.53 -90.99
CA SER A 197 -20.86 -26.74 -90.21
C SER A 197 -20.63 -26.65 -88.69
N ASP A 198 -21.61 -26.09 -87.96
CA ASP A 198 -21.62 -25.95 -86.48
C ASP A 198 -22.02 -27.25 -85.75
N ALA A 199 -21.96 -28.39 -86.43
CA ALA A 199 -22.32 -29.67 -85.83
C ALA A 199 -21.27 -30.05 -84.78
N ASN A 200 -21.61 -30.01 -83.49
CA ASN A 200 -20.70 -30.34 -82.38
C ASN A 200 -20.88 -31.79 -81.88
N TRP A 201 -19.77 -32.39 -81.45
CA TRP A 201 -19.81 -33.66 -80.71
C TRP A 201 -20.45 -33.43 -79.32
N PRO A 202 -21.21 -34.39 -78.73
CA PRO A 202 -21.86 -34.23 -77.42
C PRO A 202 -20.89 -33.88 -76.25
N LYS A 203 -21.34 -33.04 -75.30
CA LYS A 203 -20.60 -32.62 -74.07
C LYS A 203 -20.50 -33.76 -73.03
N ARG A 204 -19.44 -33.75 -72.21
CA ARG A 204 -19.11 -34.79 -71.20
C ARG A 204 -19.23 -34.30 -69.75
N THR A 205 -19.09 -33.00 -69.48
CA THR A 205 -19.34 -32.40 -68.16
C THR A 205 -20.34 -31.23 -68.21
N GLU A 206 -21.06 -30.98 -67.11
CA GLU A 206 -22.08 -29.92 -66.96
C GLU A 206 -21.97 -29.26 -65.57
N LEU A 207 -22.00 -27.91 -65.51
CA LEU A 207 -21.74 -27.11 -64.29
C LEU A 207 -22.86 -26.12 -63.96
N THR A 208 -23.04 -25.85 -62.67
CA THR A 208 -23.96 -24.83 -62.16
C THR A 208 -23.32 -24.08 -60.98
N SER A 209 -23.48 -22.76 -60.90
CA SER A 209 -23.02 -21.96 -59.76
C SER A 209 -24.06 -21.97 -58.63
N VAL A 210 -23.61 -22.10 -57.38
CA VAL A 210 -24.46 -22.07 -56.16
C VAL A 210 -23.91 -21.13 -55.08
N THR A 211 -23.10 -20.15 -55.47
CA THR A 211 -22.56 -19.16 -54.55
C THR A 211 -23.68 -18.21 -54.09
N ASP A 212 -23.88 -18.08 -52.78
CA ASP A 212 -24.97 -17.32 -52.16
C ASP A 212 -24.42 -16.11 -51.38
N ALA A 213 -24.02 -15.06 -52.10
CA ALA A 213 -23.51 -13.81 -51.53
C ALA A 213 -23.76 -12.62 -52.47
N GLU A 214 -24.62 -11.68 -52.07
CA GLU A 214 -24.81 -10.41 -52.79
C GLU A 214 -23.78 -9.35 -52.39
N ALA A 215 -23.43 -9.29 -51.10
CA ALA A 215 -22.40 -8.43 -50.53
C ALA A 215 -21.53 -9.20 -49.53
N HIS A 216 -20.25 -8.85 -49.46
CA HIS A 216 -19.26 -9.50 -48.62
C HIS A 216 -18.26 -8.50 -48.06
N ALA A 217 -17.80 -8.73 -46.82
CA ALA A 217 -16.84 -7.84 -46.16
C ALA A 217 -15.43 -8.02 -46.72
N LEU A 218 -14.73 -6.92 -46.97
CA LEU A 218 -13.29 -6.95 -47.25
C LEU A 218 -12.52 -7.43 -46.01
N GLY A 219 -11.52 -8.28 -46.21
CA GLY A 219 -10.71 -8.85 -45.13
C GLY A 219 -11.22 -10.17 -44.55
N SER A 220 -12.36 -10.71 -45.01
CA SER A 220 -12.84 -12.05 -44.64
C SER A 220 -12.95 -12.97 -45.87
N ALA A 221 -12.82 -14.28 -45.65
CA ALA A 221 -12.84 -15.27 -46.73
C ALA A 221 -14.24 -15.43 -47.35
N LEU A 222 -14.35 -15.27 -48.67
CA LEU A 222 -15.55 -15.48 -49.47
C LEU A 222 -15.55 -16.90 -50.05
N PRO A 223 -16.53 -17.76 -49.70
CA PRO A 223 -16.68 -19.09 -50.29
C PRO A 223 -17.32 -19.02 -51.68
N LEU A 224 -16.57 -19.35 -52.73
CA LEU A 224 -17.11 -19.54 -54.08
C LEU A 224 -17.42 -21.02 -54.31
N ARG A 225 -18.68 -21.31 -54.67
CA ARG A 225 -19.24 -22.67 -54.75
C ARG A 225 -19.88 -22.96 -56.10
N ALA A 226 -19.60 -24.15 -56.62
CA ALA A 226 -20.14 -24.68 -57.87
C ALA A 226 -20.54 -26.16 -57.73
N VAL A 227 -21.53 -26.60 -58.51
CA VAL A 227 -22.04 -27.98 -58.52
C VAL A 227 -21.84 -28.59 -59.91
N VAL A 228 -21.26 -29.79 -59.97
CA VAL A 228 -21.08 -30.56 -61.21
C VAL A 228 -22.25 -31.54 -61.35
N THR A 229 -23.19 -31.26 -62.27
CA THR A 229 -24.45 -32.01 -62.45
C THR A 229 -24.31 -33.21 -63.40
N ARG A 230 -23.30 -33.21 -64.27
CA ARG A 230 -22.94 -34.36 -65.12
C ARG A 230 -21.43 -34.46 -65.25
N THR A 231 -20.87 -35.65 -65.07
CA THR A 231 -19.45 -35.93 -65.35
C THR A 231 -19.24 -37.38 -65.74
N ASN A 232 -18.21 -37.63 -66.56
CA ASN A 232 -17.75 -38.98 -66.89
C ASN A 232 -16.50 -39.38 -66.10
N ARG A 233 -16.14 -38.61 -65.08
CA ARG A 233 -15.00 -38.86 -64.17
C ARG A 233 -15.50 -39.32 -62.80
N PRO A 234 -14.67 -40.03 -62.00
CA PRO A 234 -14.99 -40.33 -60.62
C PRO A 234 -15.25 -39.06 -59.79
N ILE A 235 -16.00 -39.21 -58.71
CA ILE A 235 -16.26 -38.18 -57.69
C ILE A 235 -14.92 -37.56 -57.24
N GLY A 236 -14.88 -36.24 -57.14
CA GLY A 236 -13.72 -35.45 -56.72
C GLY A 236 -12.61 -35.31 -57.76
N LYS A 237 -12.78 -35.87 -58.97
CA LYS A 237 -11.76 -35.87 -60.03
C LYS A 237 -12.14 -35.02 -61.25
N THR A 238 -13.23 -34.26 -61.18
CA THR A 238 -13.58 -33.29 -62.22
C THR A 238 -12.77 -32.01 -62.00
N PRO A 239 -11.95 -31.57 -62.97
CA PRO A 239 -11.14 -30.36 -62.82
C PRO A 239 -12.05 -29.15 -63.02
N VAL A 240 -12.47 -28.53 -61.92
CA VAL A 240 -13.27 -27.31 -61.89
C VAL A 240 -12.36 -26.16 -61.48
N GLU A 241 -12.40 -25.06 -62.23
CA GLU A 241 -11.66 -23.84 -61.93
C GLU A 241 -12.63 -22.67 -61.81
N VAL A 242 -12.34 -21.72 -60.92
CA VAL A 242 -12.95 -20.39 -60.91
C VAL A 242 -12.02 -19.41 -61.57
N VAL A 243 -12.57 -18.57 -62.42
CA VAL A 243 -11.89 -17.41 -62.98
C VAL A 243 -12.56 -16.17 -62.43
N TYR A 244 -11.80 -15.27 -61.80
CA TYR A 244 -12.33 -14.07 -61.17
C TYR A 244 -11.44 -12.84 -61.36
N ARG A 245 -12.04 -11.65 -61.15
CA ARG A 245 -11.35 -10.35 -61.08
C ARG A 245 -12.11 -9.40 -60.14
N ILE A 246 -11.40 -8.45 -59.55
CA ILE A 246 -11.97 -7.38 -58.73
C ILE A 246 -12.00 -6.11 -59.58
N ILE A 247 -13.09 -5.35 -59.48
CA ILE A 247 -13.33 -4.09 -60.17
C ILE A 247 -13.51 -3.00 -59.10
N THR A 248 -12.69 -1.96 -59.17
CA THR A 248 -12.81 -0.72 -58.39
C THR A 248 -13.01 0.46 -59.34
N GLU A 249 -13.29 1.66 -58.80
CA GLU A 249 -13.37 2.90 -59.60
C GLU A 249 -12.05 3.22 -60.31
N ASP A 250 -10.92 2.87 -59.67
CA ASP A 250 -9.56 3.12 -60.17
C ASP A 250 -9.09 2.10 -61.24
N GLY A 251 -9.82 1.00 -61.45
CA GLY A 251 -9.51 0.00 -62.49
C GLY A 251 -9.92 -1.43 -62.13
N SER A 252 -9.61 -2.39 -63.02
CA SER A 252 -9.88 -3.82 -62.81
C SER A 252 -8.59 -4.61 -62.67
N THR A 253 -8.56 -5.54 -61.72
CA THR A 253 -7.43 -6.46 -61.53
C THR A 253 -7.31 -7.44 -62.71
N THR A 254 -6.12 -8.03 -62.90
CA THR A 254 -5.93 -9.12 -63.86
C THR A 254 -6.81 -10.33 -63.52
N LEU A 255 -7.35 -11.00 -64.55
CA LEU A 255 -8.08 -12.25 -64.37
C LEU A 255 -7.18 -13.30 -63.70
N ARG A 256 -7.64 -13.87 -62.60
CA ARG A 256 -6.98 -14.96 -61.87
C ARG A 256 -7.78 -16.24 -62.03
N THR A 257 -7.08 -17.36 -62.15
CA THR A 257 -7.68 -18.70 -62.26
C THR A 257 -7.22 -19.53 -61.07
N GLU A 258 -8.18 -20.10 -60.33
CA GLU A 258 -7.92 -20.92 -59.16
C GLU A 258 -8.70 -22.25 -59.25
N PRO A 259 -8.07 -23.40 -58.93
CA PRO A 259 -8.78 -24.68 -58.90
C PRO A 259 -9.74 -24.74 -57.70
N LEU A 260 -10.91 -25.35 -57.90
CA LEU A 260 -11.81 -25.70 -56.81
C LEU A 260 -11.53 -27.11 -56.30
N THR A 261 -11.84 -27.34 -55.03
CA THR A 261 -11.73 -28.66 -54.40
C THR A 261 -13.11 -29.29 -54.29
N GLY A 262 -13.25 -30.54 -54.74
CA GLY A 262 -14.47 -31.32 -54.56
C GLY A 262 -14.69 -31.63 -53.08
N GLN A 263 -15.90 -31.39 -52.59
CA GLN A 263 -16.25 -31.55 -51.17
C GLN A 263 -16.76 -32.97 -50.84
N GLU A 264 -16.78 -33.87 -51.83
CA GLU A 264 -17.37 -35.22 -51.74
C GLU A 264 -18.83 -35.22 -51.24
N SER A 265 -19.50 -34.07 -51.28
CA SER A 265 -20.89 -33.85 -50.91
C SER A 265 -21.72 -33.60 -52.17
N PHE A 266 -22.97 -34.09 -52.16
CA PHE A 266 -23.92 -33.86 -53.25
C PHE A 266 -24.95 -32.83 -52.82
N GLU A 267 -25.13 -31.80 -53.65
CA GLU A 267 -26.15 -30.78 -53.46
C GLU A 267 -27.31 -31.01 -54.43
N ILE A 268 -28.52 -30.79 -53.91
CA ILE A 268 -29.74 -30.80 -54.71
C ILE A 268 -29.99 -29.35 -55.13
N LEU A 269 -29.95 -29.09 -56.43
CA LEU A 269 -30.23 -27.81 -57.03
C LEU A 269 -31.73 -27.53 -57.04
N SER A 270 -32.11 -26.25 -57.16
CA SER A 270 -33.51 -25.80 -57.14
C SER A 270 -34.36 -26.39 -58.28
N ASP A 271 -33.73 -26.88 -59.35
CA ASP A 271 -34.37 -27.54 -60.49
C ASP A 271 -34.58 -29.07 -60.29
N GLY A 272 -34.21 -29.59 -59.12
CA GLY A 272 -34.32 -31.00 -58.74
C GLY A 272 -33.18 -31.89 -59.24
N SER A 273 -32.21 -31.35 -59.98
CA SER A 273 -30.98 -32.06 -60.32
C SER A 273 -30.05 -32.13 -59.10
N SER A 274 -29.20 -33.15 -59.04
CA SER A 274 -28.17 -33.25 -58.01
C SER A 274 -26.80 -33.43 -58.62
N GLY A 275 -25.79 -32.86 -57.96
CA GLY A 275 -24.41 -32.90 -58.43
C GLY A 275 -23.43 -32.78 -57.27
N GLU A 276 -22.17 -33.07 -57.56
CA GLU A 276 -21.09 -32.95 -56.57
C GLU A 276 -20.74 -31.47 -56.35
N ALA A 277 -20.62 -31.04 -55.10
CA ALA A 277 -20.24 -29.69 -54.72
C ALA A 277 -18.72 -29.49 -54.74
N TYR A 278 -18.31 -28.34 -55.25
CA TYR A 278 -16.94 -27.87 -55.33
C TYR A 278 -16.86 -26.49 -54.70
N GLU A 279 -15.81 -26.24 -53.92
CA GLU A 279 -15.66 -24.99 -53.17
C GLU A 279 -14.22 -24.48 -53.19
N ARG A 280 -14.08 -23.15 -53.17
CA ARG A 280 -12.83 -22.43 -52.95
C ARG A 280 -13.09 -21.18 -52.09
N LEU A 281 -12.36 -21.06 -50.99
CA LEU A 281 -12.29 -19.83 -50.21
C LEU A 281 -11.33 -18.84 -50.88
N ILE A 282 -11.80 -17.61 -51.08
CA ILE A 282 -11.01 -16.51 -51.66
C ILE A 282 -11.02 -15.33 -50.69
N GLU A 283 -9.85 -14.77 -50.41
CA GLU A 283 -9.72 -13.50 -49.68
C GLU A 283 -9.47 -12.36 -50.68
N PRO A 284 -10.51 -11.58 -51.04
CA PRO A 284 -10.34 -10.48 -51.96
C PRO A 284 -9.57 -9.33 -51.27
N SER A 285 -8.28 -9.19 -51.58
CA SER A 285 -7.43 -8.10 -51.09
C SER A 285 -7.41 -6.96 -52.10
N VAL A 286 -8.07 -5.84 -51.76
CA VAL A 286 -8.01 -4.57 -52.52
C VAL A 286 -8.06 -3.40 -51.53
N THR A 287 -7.31 -2.34 -51.81
CA THR A 287 -7.35 -1.10 -51.02
C THR A 287 -8.39 -0.17 -51.64
N LEU A 288 -9.37 0.28 -50.85
CA LEU A 288 -10.35 1.27 -51.26
C LEU A 288 -9.89 2.67 -50.84
N THR A 289 -10.08 3.66 -51.70
CA THR A 289 -9.73 5.07 -51.43
C THR A 289 -10.80 5.76 -50.57
N ASN A 290 -12.02 5.24 -50.58
CA ASN A 290 -13.14 5.68 -49.75
C ASN A 290 -13.96 4.46 -49.31
N ALA A 291 -14.19 4.31 -48.00
CA ALA A 291 -14.93 3.19 -47.42
C ALA A 291 -16.42 3.13 -47.82
N GLU A 292 -16.99 4.24 -48.33
CA GLU A 292 -18.36 4.28 -48.86
C GLU A 292 -18.47 3.81 -50.32
N GLN A 293 -17.35 3.63 -51.03
CA GLN A 293 -17.35 3.21 -52.44
C GLN A 293 -17.06 1.69 -52.55
N PRO A 294 -18.02 0.87 -53.00
CA PRO A 294 -17.84 -0.57 -53.02
C PRO A 294 -16.94 -1.05 -54.18
N ALA A 295 -16.17 -2.11 -53.96
CA ALA A 295 -15.57 -2.90 -55.04
C ALA A 295 -16.53 -4.01 -55.50
N THR A 296 -16.33 -4.57 -56.70
CA THR A 296 -17.14 -5.69 -57.21
C THR A 296 -16.24 -6.84 -57.65
N LEU A 297 -16.49 -8.05 -57.14
CA LEU A 297 -15.84 -9.29 -57.56
C LEU A 297 -16.66 -9.96 -58.65
N GLU A 298 -16.17 -9.99 -59.89
CA GLU A 298 -16.77 -10.77 -60.98
C GLU A 298 -16.11 -12.15 -61.09
N TYR A 299 -16.91 -13.22 -61.20
CA TYR A 299 -16.41 -14.59 -61.33
C TYR A 299 -17.29 -15.48 -62.22
N TYR A 300 -16.71 -16.56 -62.73
CA TYR A 300 -17.41 -17.69 -63.35
C TYR A 300 -16.63 -18.98 -63.17
N PHE A 301 -17.29 -20.13 -63.29
CA PHE A 301 -16.68 -21.45 -63.20
C PHE A 301 -16.50 -22.09 -64.58
N GLN A 302 -15.45 -22.89 -64.74
CA GLN A 302 -15.16 -23.58 -66.00
C GLN A 302 -14.61 -25.00 -65.79
N THR A 303 -14.86 -25.86 -66.77
CA THR A 303 -14.20 -27.17 -66.98
C THR A 303 -13.68 -27.26 -68.43
N PRO A 304 -12.98 -28.34 -68.82
CA PRO A 304 -12.45 -28.46 -70.18
C PRO A 304 -13.51 -28.45 -71.31
N ASP A 305 -14.80 -28.67 -71.01
CA ASP A 305 -15.86 -28.71 -72.02
C ASP A 305 -17.18 -28.00 -71.64
N ASP A 306 -17.21 -27.26 -70.52
CA ASP A 306 -18.34 -26.41 -70.10
C ASP A 306 -17.93 -25.17 -69.30
N ARG A 307 -18.78 -24.14 -69.26
CA ARG A 307 -18.54 -22.85 -68.56
C ARG A 307 -19.86 -22.23 -68.08
N THR A 308 -19.90 -21.71 -66.86
CA THR A 308 -21.07 -21.02 -66.29
C THR A 308 -21.17 -19.55 -66.72
N GLU A 309 -22.32 -18.93 -66.46
CA GLU A 309 -22.49 -17.48 -66.60
C GLU A 309 -21.63 -16.70 -65.59
N THR A 310 -21.36 -15.44 -65.89
CA THR A 310 -20.57 -14.55 -65.03
C THR A 310 -21.47 -13.94 -63.96
N GLN A 311 -21.06 -14.01 -62.70
CA GLN A 311 -21.75 -13.48 -61.53
C GLN A 311 -20.86 -12.44 -60.82
N SER A 312 -21.46 -11.61 -59.96
CA SER A 312 -20.77 -10.53 -59.25
C SER A 312 -21.17 -10.44 -57.78
N VAL A 313 -20.19 -10.23 -56.88
CA VAL A 313 -20.38 -9.99 -55.43
C VAL A 313 -19.87 -8.59 -55.07
N LEU A 314 -20.66 -7.81 -54.32
CA LEU A 314 -20.24 -6.50 -53.82
C LEU A 314 -19.25 -6.68 -52.65
N LEU A 315 -18.13 -5.98 -52.69
CA LEU A 315 -17.12 -5.98 -51.63
C LEU A 315 -17.13 -4.63 -50.93
N VAL A 316 -17.42 -4.62 -49.62
CA VAL A 316 -17.51 -3.40 -48.81
C VAL A 316 -16.57 -3.47 -47.61
N GLU A 317 -16.00 -2.34 -47.20
CA GLU A 317 -15.29 -2.28 -45.92
C GLU A 317 -16.27 -2.47 -44.76
N PRO A 318 -15.98 -3.29 -43.75
CA PRO A 318 -16.84 -3.43 -42.57
C PRO A 318 -16.85 -2.13 -41.72
N PRO A 319 -17.92 -1.88 -40.94
CA PRO A 319 -17.96 -0.75 -40.02
C PRO A 319 -16.94 -0.94 -38.90
N ARG A 320 -16.10 0.07 -38.63
CA ARG A 320 -15.11 0.08 -37.55
C ARG A 320 -15.06 1.43 -36.84
N VAL A 321 -14.72 1.41 -35.54
CA VAL A 321 -14.52 2.61 -34.73
C VAL A 321 -13.19 3.26 -35.12
N VAL A 322 -13.22 4.54 -35.46
CA VAL A 322 -12.03 5.35 -35.79
C VAL A 322 -11.56 6.15 -34.58
N LEU A 323 -12.50 6.59 -33.74
CA LEU A 323 -12.22 7.40 -32.56
C LEU A 323 -13.27 7.16 -31.48
N MET A 324 -12.81 6.95 -30.25
CA MET A 324 -13.64 6.85 -29.07
C MET A 324 -13.11 7.76 -27.95
N THR A 325 -14.00 8.54 -27.34
CA THR A 325 -13.70 9.44 -26.23
C THR A 325 -14.73 9.27 -25.12
N ALA A 326 -14.32 9.29 -23.86
CA ALA A 326 -15.19 9.30 -22.70
C ALA A 326 -15.14 10.65 -21.98
N ALA A 327 -16.26 11.09 -21.44
CA ALA A 327 -16.35 12.20 -20.49
C ALA A 327 -16.95 11.68 -19.17
N ILE A 328 -16.27 11.93 -18.06
CA ILE A 328 -16.67 11.52 -16.71
C ILE A 328 -17.01 12.78 -15.89
N GLU A 329 -18.25 12.87 -15.43
CA GLU A 329 -18.73 13.89 -14.49
C GLU A 329 -18.92 13.23 -13.11
N PRO A 330 -18.16 13.61 -12.07
CA PRO A 330 -18.31 13.00 -10.74
C PRO A 330 -19.65 13.38 -10.07
N PRO A 331 -20.09 12.64 -9.03
CA PRO A 331 -21.26 12.99 -8.24
C PRO A 331 -21.14 14.38 -7.61
N ALA A 332 -22.27 15.02 -7.30
CA ALA A 332 -22.29 16.39 -6.77
C ALA A 332 -21.54 16.57 -5.43
N TYR A 333 -21.42 15.51 -4.63
CA TYR A 333 -20.73 15.53 -3.35
C TYR A 333 -19.21 15.40 -3.46
N ALA A 334 -18.71 14.83 -4.57
CA ALA A 334 -17.30 14.54 -4.73
C ALA A 334 -16.50 15.80 -5.11
N PRO A 335 -15.32 16.02 -4.53
CA PRO A 335 -14.50 17.19 -4.83
C PRO A 335 -13.98 17.14 -6.28
N THR A 336 -13.96 18.30 -6.95
CA THR A 336 -13.56 18.43 -8.37
C THR A 336 -12.12 18.95 -8.56
N GLY A 337 -11.34 19.06 -7.46
CA GLY A 337 -9.97 19.59 -7.42
C GLY A 337 -8.88 18.51 -7.22
N ALA A 338 -7.71 18.89 -6.71
CA ALA A 338 -6.53 18.02 -6.54
C ALA A 338 -6.78 16.77 -5.65
N ALA A 339 -7.84 16.77 -4.84
CA ALA A 339 -8.30 15.61 -4.06
C ALA A 339 -8.80 14.44 -4.94
N SER A 340 -9.08 14.66 -6.23
CA SER A 340 -9.56 13.63 -7.17
C SER A 340 -8.45 12.74 -7.74
N ALA A 341 -7.26 12.68 -7.13
CA ALA A 341 -6.13 11.92 -7.68
C ALA A 341 -6.40 10.39 -7.75
N SER A 342 -7.34 9.90 -6.95
CA SER A 342 -7.70 8.49 -6.83
C SER A 342 -8.69 8.00 -7.89
N TRP A 343 -9.34 8.89 -8.65
CA TRP A 343 -10.28 8.54 -9.73
C TRP A 343 -10.20 9.50 -10.91
N ILE A 344 -10.58 9.02 -12.09
CA ILE A 344 -10.53 9.84 -13.31
C ILE A 344 -11.73 10.78 -13.41
N THR A 345 -11.49 12.02 -13.86
CA THR A 345 -12.52 13.03 -14.14
C THR A 345 -12.26 13.69 -15.50
N GLY A 346 -13.28 14.29 -16.10
CA GLY A 346 -13.13 15.02 -17.37
C GLY A 346 -13.06 14.11 -18.60
N GLN A 347 -12.33 14.54 -19.64
CA GLN A 347 -12.29 13.85 -20.94
C GLN A 347 -11.08 12.92 -21.10
N THR A 348 -11.33 11.69 -21.53
CA THR A 348 -10.33 10.64 -21.76
C THR A 348 -10.45 10.06 -23.18
N HIS A 349 -9.32 9.81 -23.84
CA HIS A 349 -9.26 9.24 -25.17
C HIS A 349 -9.10 7.71 -25.12
N LEU A 350 -10.06 6.98 -25.67
CA LEU A 350 -10.13 5.50 -25.62
C LEU A 350 -9.67 4.82 -26.92
N GLY A 351 -9.13 5.59 -27.88
CA GLY A 351 -8.62 5.07 -29.15
C GLY A 351 -9.73 4.43 -29.99
N GLU A 352 -9.46 3.24 -30.53
CA GLU A 352 -10.40 2.46 -31.35
C GLU A 352 -11.19 1.42 -30.54
N GLY A 353 -10.94 1.32 -29.22
CA GLY A 353 -11.65 0.41 -28.31
C GLY A 353 -11.17 -1.06 -28.36
N GLN A 354 -10.02 -1.33 -28.96
CA GLN A 354 -9.47 -2.69 -29.12
C GLN A 354 -8.14 -2.92 -28.38
N ASP A 355 -7.59 -1.87 -27.76
CA ASP A 355 -6.32 -1.91 -27.05
C ASP A 355 -6.47 -1.55 -25.57
N GLU A 356 -5.36 -1.47 -24.84
CA GLU A 356 -5.33 -1.16 -23.40
C GLU A 356 -5.97 0.19 -23.04
N ARG A 357 -6.10 1.11 -24.01
CA ARG A 357 -6.75 2.43 -23.81
C ARG A 357 -8.27 2.31 -23.67
N ALA A 358 -8.85 1.15 -23.95
CA ALA A 358 -10.26 0.85 -23.76
C ALA A 358 -10.66 0.65 -22.28
N VAL A 359 -9.71 0.74 -21.34
CA VAL A 359 -9.96 0.68 -19.90
C VAL A 359 -10.20 2.09 -19.37
N LEU A 360 -11.38 2.31 -18.80
CA LEU A 360 -11.87 3.55 -18.23
C LEU A 360 -11.98 3.39 -16.72
N GLY A 361 -10.95 3.75 -15.98
CA GLY A 361 -11.02 3.82 -14.52
C GLY A 361 -9.67 3.97 -13.81
N PRO A 362 -9.71 4.06 -12.47
CA PRO A 362 -10.91 3.95 -11.61
C PRO A 362 -11.84 5.17 -11.72
N VAL A 363 -13.16 4.95 -11.80
CA VAL A 363 -14.23 5.97 -11.80
C VAL A 363 -15.04 5.83 -10.50
N LEU A 364 -15.30 6.93 -9.79
CA LEU A 364 -16.10 6.90 -8.56
C LEU A 364 -17.55 6.47 -8.84
N ALA A 365 -18.09 5.57 -8.03
CA ALA A 365 -19.48 5.15 -8.11
C ALA A 365 -20.45 6.35 -7.96
N GLY A 366 -21.50 6.39 -8.78
CA GLY A 366 -22.41 7.52 -8.96
C GLY A 366 -21.97 8.53 -10.02
N SER A 367 -20.78 8.40 -10.61
CA SER A 367 -20.33 9.30 -11.69
C SER A 367 -21.11 9.07 -12.98
N LYS A 368 -21.42 10.13 -13.70
CA LYS A 368 -22.05 10.06 -15.02
C LYS A 368 -21.00 9.90 -16.10
N VAL A 369 -21.09 8.81 -16.86
CA VAL A 369 -20.15 8.46 -17.92
C VAL A 369 -20.82 8.67 -19.28
N THR A 370 -20.16 9.43 -20.16
CA THR A 370 -20.61 9.64 -21.54
C THR A 370 -19.51 9.21 -22.51
N VAL A 371 -19.76 8.13 -23.26
CA VAL A 371 -18.86 7.63 -24.32
C VAL A 371 -19.36 8.09 -25.67
N THR A 372 -18.47 8.66 -26.47
CA THR A 372 -18.72 9.05 -27.86
C THR A 372 -17.82 8.24 -28.79
N ALA A 373 -18.41 7.46 -29.69
CA ALA A 373 -17.73 6.64 -30.68
C ALA A 373 -18.02 7.14 -32.11
N THR A 374 -16.97 7.34 -32.91
CA THR A 374 -17.04 7.78 -34.30
C THR A 374 -16.61 6.65 -35.22
N LEU A 375 -17.44 6.30 -36.20
CA LEU A 375 -17.24 5.20 -37.13
C LEU A 375 -16.68 5.66 -38.49
N ASN A 376 -16.02 4.75 -39.22
CA ASN A 376 -15.54 4.99 -40.59
C ASN A 376 -16.68 5.18 -41.61
N LYS A 377 -17.87 4.67 -41.32
CA LYS A 377 -19.10 4.81 -42.12
C LYS A 377 -20.34 4.74 -41.23
N SER A 378 -21.48 5.17 -41.74
CA SER A 378 -22.76 5.08 -41.01
C SER A 378 -23.17 3.62 -40.79
N ALA A 379 -23.38 3.23 -39.54
CA ALA A 379 -23.88 1.91 -39.15
C ALA A 379 -24.76 2.03 -37.90
N ALA A 380 -25.66 1.07 -37.68
CA ALA A 380 -26.47 1.02 -36.48
C ALA A 380 -25.79 0.16 -35.41
N LEU A 381 -25.96 0.52 -34.14
CA LEU A 381 -25.52 -0.31 -33.01
C LEU A 381 -26.47 -1.50 -32.85
N GLY A 382 -25.94 -2.71 -32.66
CA GLY A 382 -26.76 -3.93 -32.48
C GLY A 382 -27.53 -3.96 -31.16
N GLU A 383 -28.60 -4.77 -31.09
CA GLU A 383 -29.49 -4.85 -29.92
C GLU A 383 -28.81 -5.36 -28.63
N GLU A 384 -27.71 -6.12 -28.72
CA GLU A 384 -26.98 -6.69 -27.56
C GLU A 384 -25.60 -6.03 -27.38
N SER A 385 -25.58 -4.79 -26.86
CA SER A 385 -24.34 -4.00 -26.75
C SER A 385 -23.79 -3.82 -25.33
N PHE A 386 -24.51 -4.27 -24.29
CA PHE A 386 -24.14 -4.05 -22.89
C PHE A 386 -24.00 -5.38 -22.16
N GLU A 387 -22.76 -5.83 -21.92
CA GLU A 387 -22.45 -7.05 -21.16
C GLU A 387 -21.99 -6.66 -19.74
N THR A 388 -22.92 -6.56 -18.79
CA THR A 388 -22.60 -6.47 -17.36
C THR A 388 -22.77 -7.84 -16.67
N ALA A 389 -22.12 -8.05 -15.53
CA ALA A 389 -22.36 -9.21 -14.67
C ALA A 389 -23.75 -9.16 -14.00
N GLU A 390 -24.40 -8.00 -13.99
CA GLU A 390 -25.71 -7.73 -13.38
C GLU A 390 -26.73 -7.20 -14.42
N ALA A 391 -27.76 -6.45 -14.00
CA ALA A 391 -28.72 -5.79 -14.91
C ALA A 391 -28.12 -4.52 -15.53
N ALA A 392 -28.52 -4.19 -16.77
CA ALA A 392 -28.11 -2.92 -17.40
C ALA A 392 -28.62 -1.71 -16.59
N PRO A 393 -27.86 -0.60 -16.52
CA PRO A 393 -28.29 0.61 -15.82
C PRO A 393 -29.64 1.10 -16.34
N SER A 394 -30.53 1.51 -15.44
CA SER A 394 -31.88 1.97 -15.79
C SER A 394 -31.87 3.30 -16.57
N ASP A 395 -30.79 4.08 -16.44
CA ASP A 395 -30.58 5.37 -17.09
C ASP A 395 -29.75 5.29 -18.39
N LEU A 396 -29.40 4.08 -18.83
CA LEU A 396 -28.61 3.86 -20.03
C LEU A 396 -29.33 4.38 -21.28
N SER A 397 -28.68 5.32 -21.98
CA SER A 397 -29.23 5.95 -23.18
C SER A 397 -28.26 5.89 -24.36
N PHE A 398 -28.82 5.67 -25.55
CA PHE A 398 -28.08 5.57 -26.81
C PHE A 398 -28.64 6.59 -27.80
N THR A 399 -27.78 7.45 -28.32
CA THR A 399 -28.14 8.43 -29.37
C THR A 399 -27.23 8.26 -30.57
N GLN A 400 -27.81 8.09 -31.76
CA GLN A 400 -27.08 8.01 -33.03
C GLN A 400 -27.25 9.29 -33.83
N ASN A 401 -26.16 9.84 -34.34
CA ASN A 401 -26.13 10.95 -35.28
C ASN A 401 -25.14 10.67 -36.42
N GLY A 402 -25.62 10.08 -37.51
CA GLY A 402 -24.78 9.66 -38.64
C GLY A 402 -23.81 8.55 -38.25
N ASN A 403 -22.51 8.82 -38.35
CA ASN A 403 -21.43 7.92 -37.93
C ASN A 403 -20.96 8.16 -36.48
N VAL A 404 -21.61 9.05 -35.73
CA VAL A 404 -21.30 9.32 -34.31
C VAL A 404 -22.37 8.71 -33.41
N HIS A 405 -21.94 7.95 -32.42
CA HIS A 405 -22.79 7.31 -31.41
C HIS A 405 -22.40 7.83 -30.03
N THR A 406 -23.38 8.30 -29.26
CA THR A 406 -23.21 8.75 -27.87
C THR A 406 -23.97 7.83 -26.93
N ILE A 407 -23.28 7.39 -25.88
CA ILE A 407 -23.76 6.40 -24.90
C ILE A 407 -23.56 7.01 -23.52
N THR A 408 -24.64 7.20 -22.77
CA THR A 408 -24.59 7.83 -21.43
C THR A 408 -25.27 6.96 -20.39
N TRP A 409 -24.63 6.79 -19.23
CA TRP A 409 -25.16 6.06 -18.06
C TRP A 409 -24.47 6.51 -16.76
N THR A 410 -25.03 6.12 -15.61
CA THR A 410 -24.42 6.33 -14.29
C THR A 410 -23.64 5.08 -13.86
N SER A 411 -22.37 5.27 -13.48
CA SER A 411 -21.48 4.19 -13.06
C SER A 411 -21.81 3.74 -11.64
N GLU A 412 -22.30 2.52 -11.44
CA GLU A 412 -22.44 1.93 -10.10
C GLU A 412 -21.41 0.81 -9.90
N ASN A 413 -21.42 -0.17 -10.80
CA ASN A 413 -20.58 -1.36 -10.72
C ASN A 413 -19.60 -1.46 -11.90
N ARG A 414 -18.64 -2.38 -11.80
CA ARG A 414 -17.74 -2.73 -12.91
C ARG A 414 -18.55 -3.20 -14.11
N ALA A 415 -18.30 -2.61 -15.27
CA ALA A 415 -19.07 -2.89 -16.49
C ALA A 415 -18.18 -3.09 -17.71
N ARG A 416 -18.64 -3.92 -18.66
CA ARG A 416 -18.00 -4.08 -19.97
C ARG A 416 -19.00 -3.80 -21.07
N LEU A 417 -18.87 -2.64 -21.70
CA LEU A 417 -19.69 -2.27 -22.85
C LEU A 417 -19.07 -2.88 -24.11
N ARG A 418 -19.85 -3.62 -24.90
CA ARG A 418 -19.44 -4.27 -26.15
C ARG A 418 -20.14 -3.60 -27.32
N LEU A 419 -19.41 -2.84 -28.12
CA LEU A 419 -19.96 -2.07 -29.23
C LEU A 419 -19.79 -2.84 -30.54
N ARG A 420 -20.90 -3.41 -31.02
CA ARG A 420 -20.97 -4.09 -32.31
C ARG A 420 -21.89 -3.33 -33.25
N PHE A 421 -21.36 -2.94 -34.41
CA PHE A 421 -22.09 -2.15 -35.39
C PHE A 421 -22.43 -2.99 -36.63
N THR A 422 -23.61 -2.75 -37.20
CA THR A 422 -24.10 -3.40 -38.41
C THR A 422 -24.51 -2.32 -39.41
N ASP A 423 -23.99 -2.40 -40.63
CA ASP A 423 -24.39 -1.46 -41.68
C ASP A 423 -25.74 -1.82 -42.32
N ASN A 424 -26.18 -1.01 -43.27
CA ASN A 424 -27.43 -1.21 -44.01
C ASN A 424 -27.42 -2.42 -44.97
N LEU A 425 -26.25 -3.00 -45.26
CA LEU A 425 -26.07 -4.18 -46.10
C LEU A 425 -25.97 -5.48 -45.27
N GLY A 426 -26.14 -5.38 -43.94
CA GLY A 426 -26.06 -6.51 -43.02
C GLY A 426 -24.63 -6.93 -42.67
N ILE A 427 -23.62 -6.12 -43.02
CA ILE A 427 -22.22 -6.38 -42.68
C ILE A 427 -21.92 -5.85 -41.28
N THR A 428 -21.48 -6.75 -40.41
CA THR A 428 -21.10 -6.41 -39.04
C THR A 428 -19.63 -6.03 -38.94
N SER A 429 -19.26 -5.29 -37.89
CA SER A 429 -17.86 -5.10 -37.49
C SER A 429 -17.12 -6.44 -37.40
N VAL A 430 -15.85 -6.45 -37.83
CA VAL A 430 -14.97 -7.64 -37.77
C VAL A 430 -14.48 -7.86 -36.33
N ASP A 431 -14.10 -6.76 -35.68
CA ASP A 431 -13.64 -6.73 -34.29
C ASP A 431 -14.59 -5.82 -33.49
N ASP A 432 -15.03 -6.30 -32.33
CA ASP A 432 -15.88 -5.51 -31.44
C ASP A 432 -15.03 -4.49 -30.67
N ALA A 433 -15.52 -3.27 -30.56
CA ALA A 433 -14.92 -2.27 -29.68
C ALA A 433 -15.46 -2.47 -28.26
N PHE A 434 -14.59 -2.40 -27.26
CA PHE A 434 -14.97 -2.53 -25.86
C PHE A 434 -14.72 -1.24 -25.10
N VAL A 435 -15.50 -1.00 -24.05
CA VAL A 435 -15.16 -0.08 -22.97
C VAL A 435 -15.26 -0.86 -21.67
N ARG A 436 -14.14 -1.00 -20.96
CA ARG A 436 -14.10 -1.63 -19.64
C ARG A 436 -14.09 -0.54 -18.58
N LEU A 437 -15.16 -0.45 -17.81
CA LEU A 437 -15.30 0.49 -16.72
C LEU A 437 -14.85 -0.16 -15.41
N GLU A 438 -13.89 0.47 -14.73
CA GLU A 438 -13.51 0.11 -13.37
C GLU A 438 -14.17 1.11 -12.40
N SER A 439 -15.15 0.64 -11.63
CA SER A 439 -15.82 1.45 -10.60
C SER A 439 -15.07 1.34 -9.27
N LEU A 440 -14.87 2.46 -8.59
CA LEU A 440 -14.38 2.58 -7.22
C LEU A 440 -15.56 2.98 -6.32
N GLU A 441 -15.87 2.14 -5.34
CA GLU A 441 -16.88 2.44 -4.32
C GLU A 441 -16.30 3.43 -3.30
N ASP A 442 -17.11 4.42 -2.91
CA ASP A 442 -16.84 5.33 -1.78
C ASP A 442 -17.01 4.56 -0.46
N ARG A 443 -16.02 4.63 0.42
CA ARG A 443 -15.99 3.87 1.68
C ARG A 443 -16.24 4.80 2.86
N PRO A 444 -16.84 4.31 3.96
CA PRO A 444 -16.94 5.12 5.17
C PRO A 444 -15.54 5.47 5.71
N PRO A 445 -15.41 6.60 6.41
CA PRO A 445 -14.13 7.10 6.89
C PRO A 445 -13.57 6.18 7.97
N SER A 446 -12.24 6.04 8.02
CA SER A 446 -11.55 5.38 9.13
C SER A 446 -11.26 6.40 10.23
N VAL A 447 -11.65 6.11 11.47
CA VAL A 447 -11.51 7.03 12.61
C VAL A 447 -10.78 6.33 13.75
N THR A 448 -9.81 7.01 14.35
CA THR A 448 -9.06 6.51 15.51
C THR A 448 -8.78 7.63 16.50
N VAL A 449 -8.75 7.29 17.79
CA VAL A 449 -8.12 8.13 18.80
C VAL A 449 -6.62 7.81 18.75
N THR A 450 -5.79 8.81 18.48
CA THR A 450 -4.33 8.70 18.43
C THR A 450 -3.69 9.01 19.77
N LEU A 451 -4.26 9.93 20.55
CA LEU A 451 -3.85 10.22 21.93
C LEU A 451 -5.05 10.13 22.88
N PRO A 452 -4.94 9.38 23.99
CA PRO A 452 -3.81 8.50 24.32
C PRO A 452 -3.71 7.31 23.35
N GLU A 453 -2.50 6.80 23.11
CA GLU A 453 -2.27 5.70 22.15
C GLU A 453 -2.94 4.39 22.60
N ARG A 454 -3.03 4.19 23.91
CA ARG A 454 -3.60 3.05 24.63
C ARG A 454 -4.50 3.53 25.75
N ASP A 455 -5.25 2.61 26.34
CA ASP A 455 -5.95 2.89 27.59
C ASP A 455 -4.91 3.24 28.66
N GLU A 456 -5.22 4.25 29.48
CA GLU A 456 -4.29 4.84 30.44
C GLU A 456 -4.94 4.83 31.84
N ALA A 457 -4.12 4.64 32.87
CA ALA A 457 -4.55 4.75 34.26
C ALA A 457 -4.07 6.11 34.78
N VAL A 458 -5.01 6.93 35.26
CA VAL A 458 -4.81 8.33 35.56
C VAL A 458 -5.46 8.71 36.91
N LEU A 459 -5.02 9.81 37.51
CA LEU A 459 -5.63 10.37 38.72
C LEU A 459 -6.86 11.20 38.40
N THR A 460 -7.64 11.52 39.43
CA THR A 460 -8.74 12.49 39.33
C THR A 460 -8.26 13.90 39.00
N SER A 461 -7.01 14.24 39.31
CA SER A 461 -6.35 15.52 39.01
C SER A 461 -5.72 15.58 37.62
N ALA A 462 -5.76 14.48 36.84
CA ALA A 462 -4.98 14.41 35.61
C ALA A 462 -5.50 15.35 34.50
N VAL A 463 -4.55 15.92 33.76
CA VAL A 463 -4.79 16.72 32.57
C VAL A 463 -4.31 15.92 31.35
N VAL A 464 -5.26 15.48 30.53
CA VAL A 464 -5.00 14.50 29.46
C VAL A 464 -5.25 15.11 28.09
N ASP A 465 -4.25 15.02 27.22
CA ASP A 465 -4.38 15.40 25.81
C ASP A 465 -5.07 14.31 25.00
N LEU A 466 -6.17 14.68 24.36
CA LEU A 466 -6.96 13.81 23.50
C LEU A 466 -6.79 14.25 22.06
N THR A 467 -6.52 13.29 21.18
CA THR A 467 -6.44 13.55 19.74
C THR A 467 -7.17 12.46 18.97
N GLY A 468 -8.08 12.88 18.10
CA GLY A 468 -8.76 12.03 17.12
C GLY A 468 -8.24 12.32 15.72
N GLU A 469 -7.98 11.27 14.94
CA GLU A 469 -7.67 11.38 13.51
C GLU A 469 -8.70 10.60 12.69
N ALA A 470 -9.19 11.22 11.62
CA ALA A 470 -10.04 10.59 10.63
C ALA A 470 -9.39 10.67 9.25
N ARG A 471 -9.60 9.62 8.44
CA ARG A 471 -9.13 9.55 7.06
C ARG A 471 -10.22 9.00 6.17
N ASP A 472 -10.35 9.57 4.98
CA ASP A 472 -11.34 9.18 3.98
C ASP A 472 -10.72 9.13 2.58
N ASP A 473 -11.33 8.37 1.67
CA ASP A 473 -10.85 8.24 0.29
C ASP A 473 -11.44 9.29 -0.67
N VAL A 474 -12.58 9.91 -0.33
CA VAL A 474 -13.20 10.99 -1.13
C VAL A 474 -13.10 12.34 -0.43
N GLY A 475 -13.44 12.41 0.86
CA GLY A 475 -13.35 13.60 1.68
C GLY A 475 -14.14 13.48 2.99
N LEU A 476 -13.57 14.04 4.05
CA LEU A 476 -14.28 14.20 5.32
C LEU A 476 -15.20 15.41 5.27
N SER A 477 -16.27 15.40 6.06
CA SER A 477 -17.17 16.53 6.31
C SER A 477 -16.88 17.16 7.67
N TRP A 478 -16.66 16.32 8.69
CA TRP A 478 -16.27 16.76 10.03
C TRP A 478 -15.65 15.61 10.83
N ILE A 479 -14.92 15.96 11.88
CA ILE A 479 -14.41 15.06 12.93
C ILE A 479 -14.73 15.67 14.31
N GLU A 480 -15.01 14.82 15.28
CA GLU A 480 -15.43 15.17 16.64
C GLU A 480 -14.77 14.23 17.66
N LEU A 481 -14.37 14.77 18.81
CA LEU A 481 -14.01 14.00 20.00
C LEU A 481 -15.18 14.03 20.98
N ARG A 482 -15.53 12.88 21.51
CA ARG A 482 -16.57 12.69 22.53
C ARG A 482 -16.02 12.00 23.75
N SER A 483 -16.47 12.40 24.93
CA SER A 483 -16.24 11.69 26.20
C SER A 483 -17.55 11.14 26.75
N GLN A 484 -17.46 10.06 27.53
CA GLN A 484 -18.58 9.53 28.28
C GLN A 484 -18.09 9.01 29.62
N LEU A 485 -18.70 9.47 30.70
CA LEU A 485 -18.40 9.03 32.06
C LEU A 485 -18.93 7.60 32.26
N ALA A 486 -18.15 6.76 32.94
CA ALA A 486 -18.56 5.45 33.40
C ALA A 486 -18.20 5.29 34.88
N LYS A 487 -19.20 5.00 35.73
CA LYS A 487 -18.98 4.83 37.18
C LYS A 487 -19.21 3.40 37.62
N ILE A 488 -18.56 2.99 38.69
CA ILE A 488 -18.85 1.71 39.33
C ILE A 488 -20.22 1.79 40.01
N PRO A 489 -21.17 0.86 39.75
CA PRO A 489 -22.46 0.87 40.43
C PRO A 489 -22.27 0.77 41.95
N GLY A 490 -22.96 1.61 42.74
CA GLY A 490 -22.87 1.60 44.21
C GLY A 490 -23.35 0.30 44.88
N SER A 491 -23.96 -0.64 44.13
CA SER A 491 -24.28 -2.00 44.58
C SER A 491 -23.20 -3.04 44.19
N ALA A 492 -22.12 -2.60 43.54
CA ALA A 492 -21.03 -3.42 43.01
C ALA A 492 -19.67 -3.13 43.68
N THR A 493 -19.64 -2.25 44.70
CA THR A 493 -18.57 -2.19 45.70
C THR A 493 -18.28 -3.55 46.38
N ASP A 494 -19.19 -4.52 46.18
CA ASP A 494 -19.18 -5.89 46.68
C ASP A 494 -18.32 -6.88 45.85
N SER A 495 -17.64 -6.46 44.78
CA SER A 495 -16.77 -7.37 44.02
C SER A 495 -15.54 -6.69 43.43
N PRO A 496 -14.32 -7.08 43.84
CA PRO A 496 -13.09 -6.73 43.15
C PRO A 496 -13.22 -7.15 41.67
N GLY A 497 -13.23 -6.18 40.76
CA GLY A 497 -13.38 -6.40 39.31
C GLY A 497 -14.75 -6.09 38.70
N ALA A 498 -15.61 -5.31 39.36
CA ALA A 498 -16.82 -4.77 38.73
C ALA A 498 -16.45 -3.80 37.58
N THR A 499 -17.04 -3.99 36.39
CA THR A 499 -16.80 -3.12 35.23
C THR A 499 -17.61 -1.82 35.34
N PRO A 500 -17.01 -0.63 35.08
CA PRO A 500 -17.73 0.64 35.08
C PRO A 500 -18.89 0.65 34.07
N GLU A 501 -20.06 1.14 34.49
CA GLU A 501 -21.23 1.30 33.63
C GLU A 501 -21.36 2.75 33.15
N THR A 502 -21.71 2.96 31.87
CA THR A 502 -21.81 4.31 31.29
C THR A 502 -22.97 5.12 31.87
N ILE A 503 -22.71 6.40 32.15
CA ILE A 503 -23.69 7.36 32.65
C ILE A 503 -23.93 8.43 31.59
N GLY A 504 -25.20 8.66 31.27
CA GLY A 504 -25.61 9.71 30.33
C GLY A 504 -25.31 9.38 28.86
N GLU A 505 -25.54 10.36 27.99
CA GLU A 505 -25.16 10.30 26.57
C GLU A 505 -23.73 10.87 26.40
N PRO A 506 -22.98 10.46 25.37
CA PRO A 506 -21.65 11.00 25.09
C PRO A 506 -21.68 12.54 24.92
N GLU A 507 -20.76 13.23 25.60
CA GLU A 507 -20.57 14.67 25.54
C GLU A 507 -19.56 15.04 24.45
N GLN A 508 -19.85 16.09 23.68
CA GLN A 508 -18.95 16.61 22.66
C GLN A 508 -17.85 17.47 23.32
N LEU A 509 -16.60 17.05 23.18
CA LEU A 509 -15.43 17.80 23.66
C LEU A 509 -14.95 18.83 22.64
N ALA A 510 -14.72 18.38 21.41
CA ALA A 510 -14.22 19.22 20.33
C ALA A 510 -14.73 18.73 18.98
N ARG A 511 -14.94 19.66 18.04
CA ARG A 511 -15.39 19.36 16.67
C ARG A 511 -14.68 20.25 15.68
N SER A 512 -14.23 19.66 14.58
CA SER A 512 -13.61 20.36 13.45
C SER A 512 -14.34 19.97 12.16
N GLU A 513 -14.77 20.97 11.39
CA GLU A 513 -15.30 20.75 10.05
C GLU A 513 -14.12 20.56 9.08
N ALA A 514 -14.21 19.57 8.21
CA ALA A 514 -13.14 19.19 7.29
C ALA A 514 -13.69 19.04 5.87
N THR A 515 -12.83 19.24 4.87
CA THR A 515 -13.13 18.90 3.46
C THR A 515 -11.97 18.16 2.81
N GLU A 516 -10.99 17.75 3.62
CA GLU A 516 -9.76 17.10 3.20
C GLU A 516 -9.87 15.58 3.39
N LEU A 517 -8.92 14.83 2.82
CA LEU A 517 -8.84 13.37 2.95
C LEU A 517 -8.38 12.92 4.34
N ARG A 518 -7.82 13.83 5.13
CA ARG A 518 -7.39 13.60 6.51
C ARG A 518 -7.75 14.81 7.35
N ALA A 519 -8.25 14.57 8.54
CA ALA A 519 -8.52 15.61 9.51
C ALA A 519 -8.16 15.13 10.91
N GLN A 520 -7.72 16.07 11.74
CA GLN A 520 -7.37 15.83 13.12
C GLN A 520 -8.12 16.85 13.99
N VAL A 521 -8.53 16.42 15.17
CA VAL A 521 -9.07 17.28 16.22
C VAL A 521 -8.37 16.92 17.52
N SER A 522 -7.97 17.94 18.27
CA SER A 522 -7.29 17.79 19.56
C SER A 522 -8.05 18.57 20.62
N HIS A 523 -8.03 18.07 21.85
CA HIS A 523 -8.65 18.69 23.02
C HIS A 523 -7.93 18.21 24.27
N THR A 524 -7.67 19.11 25.22
CA THR A 524 -7.11 18.77 26.52
C THR A 524 -8.25 18.70 27.53
N ILE A 525 -8.39 17.57 28.22
CA ILE A 525 -9.41 17.38 29.25
C ILE A 525 -8.77 17.44 30.63
N ASP A 526 -9.29 18.30 31.50
CA ASP A 526 -8.95 18.34 32.92
C ASP A 526 -9.97 17.50 33.70
N LEU A 527 -9.50 16.37 34.24
CA LEU A 527 -10.35 15.42 34.96
C LEU A 527 -10.80 15.95 36.33
N SER A 528 -10.12 16.94 36.92
CA SER A 528 -10.47 17.50 38.23
C SER A 528 -11.82 18.22 38.21
N THR A 529 -12.23 18.67 37.03
CA THR A 529 -13.53 19.31 36.80
C THR A 529 -14.70 18.34 36.79
N LEU A 530 -14.41 17.03 36.72
CA LEU A 530 -15.39 15.96 36.68
C LEU A 530 -15.54 15.32 38.06
N ASP A 531 -16.78 15.05 38.47
CA ASP A 531 -17.09 14.35 39.73
C ASP A 531 -16.71 12.86 39.61
N LEU A 532 -15.41 12.55 39.69
CA LEU A 532 -14.81 11.23 39.52
C LEU A 532 -14.33 10.66 40.86
N SER A 533 -14.38 9.34 41.01
CA SER A 533 -13.83 8.60 42.15
C SER A 533 -12.93 7.46 41.70
N VAL A 534 -12.05 6.98 42.58
CA VAL A 534 -11.18 5.83 42.29
C VAL A 534 -12.01 4.62 41.84
N GLY A 535 -11.64 4.04 40.71
CA GLY A 535 -12.33 2.94 40.03
C GLY A 535 -13.29 3.38 38.91
N ASP A 536 -13.64 4.66 38.82
CA ASP A 536 -14.41 5.19 37.69
C ASP A 536 -13.57 5.18 36.39
N ALA A 537 -14.23 5.44 35.25
CA ALA A 537 -13.57 5.53 33.96
C ALA A 537 -14.16 6.62 33.07
N VAL A 538 -13.33 7.19 32.20
CA VAL A 538 -13.76 8.10 31.13
C VAL A 538 -13.52 7.43 29.78
N TYR A 539 -14.59 7.19 29.03
CA TYR A 539 -14.54 6.62 27.69
C TYR A 539 -14.44 7.73 26.66
N VAL A 540 -13.34 7.73 25.91
CA VAL A 540 -13.06 8.68 24.83
C VAL A 540 -13.27 7.99 23.48
N THR A 541 -14.01 8.66 22.59
CA THR A 541 -14.21 8.20 21.21
C THR A 541 -14.01 9.35 20.23
N ALA A 542 -13.45 9.04 19.07
CA ALA A 542 -13.44 9.95 17.93
C ALA A 542 -14.54 9.53 16.95
N VAL A 543 -15.26 10.50 16.42
CA VAL A 543 -16.37 10.30 15.48
C VAL A 543 -16.14 11.16 14.25
N ALA A 544 -16.37 10.63 13.06
CA ALA A 544 -16.30 11.42 11.83
C ALA A 544 -17.45 11.12 10.89
N GLY A 545 -17.81 12.13 10.11
CA GLY A 545 -18.72 12.03 8.97
C GLY A 545 -17.97 12.33 7.66
N ASP A 546 -18.29 11.60 6.61
CA ASP A 546 -17.80 11.85 5.26
C ASP A 546 -18.69 12.83 4.48
N VAL A 547 -18.25 13.18 3.27
CA VAL A 547 -19.03 13.97 2.32
C VAL A 547 -20.05 13.14 1.53
N PHE A 548 -20.08 11.81 1.69
CA PHE A 548 -20.86 10.91 0.84
C PHE A 548 -22.37 11.20 0.91
N SER A 549 -22.96 11.50 -0.25
CA SER A 549 -24.37 11.90 -0.34
C SER A 549 -24.94 11.59 -1.73
N LEU A 550 -25.66 10.45 -1.85
CA LEU A 550 -26.31 10.04 -3.10
C LEU A 550 -27.84 10.05 -3.00
N PRO A 551 -28.57 10.60 -3.99
CA PRO A 551 -30.03 10.49 -4.04
C PRO A 551 -30.46 9.06 -4.37
N THR A 552 -31.48 8.56 -3.66
CA THR A 552 -32.11 7.26 -3.92
C THR A 552 -33.37 7.42 -4.79
N GLU A 553 -33.84 6.33 -5.41
CA GLU A 553 -35.05 6.31 -6.26
C GLU A 553 -36.33 6.82 -5.55
N LEU A 554 -36.35 6.78 -4.21
CA LEU A 554 -37.44 7.25 -3.36
C LEU A 554 -37.33 8.75 -2.99
N GLY A 555 -36.31 9.45 -3.49
CA GLY A 555 -36.04 10.86 -3.17
C GLY A 555 -35.38 11.09 -1.80
N LEU A 556 -34.95 10.03 -1.12
CA LEU A 556 -34.16 10.11 0.11
C LEU A 556 -32.66 10.17 -0.21
N THR A 557 -31.87 10.86 0.60
CA THR A 557 -30.41 10.86 0.47
C THR A 557 -29.81 9.70 1.24
N ARG A 558 -28.96 8.91 0.59
CA ARG A 558 -28.12 7.89 1.21
C ARG A 558 -26.80 8.52 1.65
N THR A 559 -26.47 8.38 2.92
CA THR A 559 -25.22 8.79 3.56
C THR A 559 -24.62 7.59 4.30
N HIS A 560 -23.33 7.59 4.61
CA HIS A 560 -22.73 6.52 5.43
C HIS A 560 -23.05 6.65 6.93
N GLY A 561 -23.44 7.86 7.38
CA GLY A 561 -23.70 8.12 8.80
C GLY A 561 -22.41 8.42 9.56
N GLU A 562 -22.47 8.37 10.89
CA GLU A 562 -21.30 8.61 11.75
C GLU A 562 -20.47 7.33 11.88
N THR A 563 -19.16 7.43 11.67
CA THR A 563 -18.23 6.35 12.00
C THR A 563 -17.54 6.65 13.32
N VAL A 564 -17.61 5.71 14.26
CA VAL A 564 -17.07 5.84 15.63
C VAL A 564 -15.81 4.99 15.75
N SER A 565 -14.78 5.53 16.40
CA SER A 565 -13.55 4.81 16.72
C SER A 565 -13.78 3.70 17.76
N ALA A 566 -12.76 2.88 18.00
CA ALA A 566 -12.68 2.11 19.24
C ALA A 566 -12.65 3.07 20.45
N ILE A 567 -13.17 2.61 21.58
CA ILE A 567 -13.15 3.35 22.84
C ILE A 567 -11.71 3.36 23.38
N ARG A 568 -11.24 4.53 23.84
CA ARG A 568 -10.08 4.68 24.71
C ARG A 568 -10.56 4.92 26.12
N THR A 569 -10.02 4.19 27.07
CA THR A 569 -10.45 4.28 28.47
C THR A 569 -9.37 4.93 29.32
N LEU A 570 -9.74 6.02 29.99
CA LEU A 570 -8.99 6.60 31.09
C LEU A 570 -9.53 6.00 32.39
N HIS A 571 -8.78 5.13 33.04
CA HIS A 571 -9.17 4.49 34.30
C HIS A 571 -8.71 5.34 35.46
N ILE A 572 -9.63 5.70 36.36
CA ILE A 572 -9.31 6.50 37.52
C ILE A 572 -8.74 5.60 38.61
N ILE A 573 -7.48 5.80 38.98
CA ILE A 573 -6.78 5.07 40.03
C ILE A 573 -6.45 5.99 41.22
N SER A 574 -6.04 5.41 42.35
CA SER A 574 -5.52 6.20 43.46
C SER A 574 -4.10 6.67 43.18
N GLU A 575 -3.69 7.74 43.86
CA GLU A 575 -2.31 8.22 43.90
C GLU A 575 -1.34 7.10 44.26
N SER A 576 -1.62 6.39 45.35
CA SER A 576 -0.85 5.23 45.80
C SER A 576 -0.66 4.14 44.73
N GLU A 577 -1.71 3.84 43.95
CA GLU A 577 -1.63 2.85 42.86
C GLU A 577 -0.81 3.37 41.68
N LEU A 578 -0.93 4.66 41.35
CA LEU A 578 -0.12 5.28 40.30
C LEU A 578 1.36 5.22 40.66
N VAL A 579 1.72 5.57 41.89
CA VAL A 579 3.12 5.56 42.31
C VAL A 579 3.67 4.14 42.40
N GLU A 580 2.90 3.15 42.87
CA GLU A 580 3.30 1.74 42.82
C GLU A 580 3.63 1.29 41.39
N GLN A 581 2.84 1.73 40.39
CA GLN A 581 3.13 1.46 38.98
C GLN A 581 4.43 2.14 38.51
N ILE A 582 4.66 3.42 38.86
CA ILE A 582 5.89 4.15 38.53
C ILE A 582 7.11 3.46 39.13
N LEU A 583 7.05 3.06 40.40
CA LEU A 583 8.16 2.37 41.08
C LEU A 583 8.42 0.98 40.52
N SER A 584 7.37 0.27 40.10
CA SER A 584 7.54 -1.00 39.38
C SER A 584 8.34 -0.83 38.09
N GLU A 585 8.10 0.27 37.36
CA GLU A 585 8.84 0.64 36.15
C GLU A 585 10.28 1.06 36.48
N LEU A 586 10.50 1.86 37.55
CA LEU A 586 11.83 2.21 38.07
C LEU A 586 12.64 1.00 38.53
N GLY A 587 12.01 0.02 39.17
CA GLY A 587 12.63 -1.26 39.51
C GLY A 587 13.03 -2.06 38.27
N GLY A 588 12.39 -1.83 37.12
CA GLY A 588 12.81 -2.30 35.79
C GLY A 588 14.07 -1.59 35.28
N ILE A 589 14.14 -0.26 35.44
CA ILE A 589 15.30 0.56 35.08
C ILE A 589 16.52 0.15 35.91
N ARG A 590 16.40 0.04 37.25
CA ARG A 590 17.48 -0.44 38.15
C ARG A 590 18.08 -1.77 37.69
N ARG A 591 17.23 -2.78 37.41
CA ARG A 591 17.70 -4.11 36.95
C ARG A 591 18.38 -4.05 35.59
N THR A 592 18.02 -3.09 34.74
CA THR A 592 18.67 -2.88 33.44
C THR A 592 20.01 -2.19 33.63
N ALA A 593 20.10 -1.15 34.46
CA ALA A 593 21.35 -0.47 34.81
C ALA A 593 22.40 -1.45 35.37
N ALA A 594 22.02 -2.31 36.33
CA ALA A 594 22.92 -3.34 36.87
C ALA A 594 23.42 -4.34 35.81
N ARG A 595 22.60 -4.66 34.80
CA ARG A 595 23.01 -5.52 33.68
C ARG A 595 23.97 -4.80 32.73
N LEU A 596 23.72 -3.51 32.47
CA LEU A 596 24.60 -2.69 31.64
C LEU A 596 25.96 -2.48 32.34
N ASP A 597 26.00 -2.35 33.67
CA ASP A 597 27.25 -2.35 34.48
C ASP A 597 28.09 -3.62 34.24
N GLU A 598 27.45 -4.80 34.31
CA GLU A 598 28.13 -6.07 34.04
C GLU A 598 28.71 -6.12 32.61
N GLN A 599 27.93 -5.67 31.61
CA GLN A 599 28.39 -5.60 30.21
C GLN A 599 29.55 -4.61 30.02
N GLN A 600 29.51 -3.47 30.69
CA GLN A 600 30.55 -2.45 30.65
C GLN A 600 31.86 -2.95 31.29
N SER A 601 31.75 -3.68 32.40
CA SER A 601 32.87 -4.35 33.07
C SER A 601 33.58 -5.35 32.14
N ASP A 602 32.81 -6.15 31.41
CA ASP A 602 33.33 -7.08 30.41
C ASP A 602 34.09 -6.36 29.28
N LEU A 603 33.57 -5.22 28.79
CA LEU A 603 34.23 -4.42 27.74
C LEU A 603 35.55 -3.81 28.23
N ILE A 604 35.60 -3.30 29.47
CA ILE A 604 36.84 -2.83 30.10
C ILE A 604 37.86 -3.96 30.18
N GLN A 605 37.45 -5.14 30.62
CA GLN A 605 38.35 -6.29 30.74
C GLN A 605 38.89 -6.74 29.37
N GLN A 606 38.07 -6.72 28.32
CA GLN A 606 38.50 -7.01 26.95
C GLN A 606 39.53 -5.99 26.45
N LEU A 607 39.32 -4.69 26.71
CA LEU A 607 40.27 -3.63 26.36
C LEU A 607 41.61 -3.83 27.05
N ARG A 608 41.60 -4.04 28.37
CA ARG A 608 42.82 -4.33 29.15
C ARG A 608 43.58 -5.54 28.61
N THR A 609 42.86 -6.62 28.31
CA THR A 609 43.46 -7.84 27.75
C THR A 609 44.11 -7.59 26.38
N SER A 610 43.46 -6.82 25.51
CA SER A 610 44.01 -6.46 24.19
C SER A 610 45.28 -5.60 24.31
N ARG A 611 45.28 -4.64 25.25
CA ARG A 611 46.42 -3.77 25.53
C ARG A 611 47.61 -4.55 26.09
N GLU A 612 47.38 -5.45 27.04
CA GLU A 612 48.42 -6.34 27.61
C GLU A 612 49.05 -7.26 26.55
N ALA A 613 48.25 -7.72 25.58
CA ALA A 613 48.73 -8.51 24.44
C ALA A 613 49.44 -7.67 23.36
N GLY A 614 49.34 -6.33 23.42
CA GLY A 614 49.83 -5.40 22.40
C GLY A 614 49.03 -5.43 21.09
N GLU A 615 47.85 -6.06 21.11
CA GLU A 615 46.96 -6.22 19.96
C GLU A 615 46.06 -5.00 19.78
N GLN A 616 45.48 -4.80 18.60
CA GLN A 616 44.49 -3.74 18.37
C GLN A 616 43.15 -4.14 19.01
N PRO A 617 42.42 -3.22 19.66
CA PRO A 617 41.06 -3.47 20.11
C PRO A 617 40.20 -3.94 18.93
N ALA A 618 39.39 -4.97 19.16
CA ALA A 618 38.53 -5.48 18.11
C ALA A 618 37.47 -4.43 17.74
N GLN A 619 37.20 -4.26 16.45
CA GLN A 619 36.16 -3.32 16.00
C GLN A 619 34.74 -3.72 16.47
N SER A 620 34.55 -4.93 17.01
CA SER A 620 33.32 -5.30 17.71
C SER A 620 33.14 -4.53 19.01
N MET A 621 34.22 -4.24 19.75
CA MET A 621 34.13 -3.54 21.04
C MET A 621 33.52 -2.14 20.90
N ALA A 622 33.89 -1.39 19.86
CA ALA A 622 33.28 -0.09 19.57
C ALA A 622 31.79 -0.21 19.21
N ARG A 623 31.37 -1.31 18.57
CA ARG A 623 29.95 -1.57 18.27
C ARG A 623 29.18 -2.01 19.51
N ASP A 624 29.80 -2.81 20.36
CA ASP A 624 29.21 -3.26 21.62
C ASP A 624 29.02 -2.07 22.58
N GLN A 625 29.98 -1.13 22.62
CA GLN A 625 29.85 0.15 23.33
C GLN A 625 28.75 1.04 22.74
N ALA A 626 28.64 1.14 21.40
CA ALA A 626 27.53 1.87 20.77
C ALA A 626 26.16 1.25 21.10
N ALA A 627 26.06 -0.09 21.15
CA ALA A 627 24.84 -0.78 21.55
C ALA A 627 24.45 -0.54 23.03
N LEU A 628 25.44 -0.32 23.90
CA LEU A 628 25.22 0.11 25.28
C LEU A 628 24.70 1.55 25.34
N THR A 629 25.23 2.43 24.49
CA THR A 629 24.72 3.82 24.33
C THR A 629 23.25 3.80 23.91
N ASP A 630 22.89 3.04 22.87
CA ASP A 630 21.49 2.85 22.44
C ASP A 630 20.57 2.26 23.54
N ALA A 631 21.15 1.58 24.53
CA ALA A 631 20.39 1.03 25.66
C ALA A 631 20.16 2.09 26.75
N LEU A 632 21.16 2.96 27.01
CA LEU A 632 21.04 4.11 27.91
C LEU A 632 20.02 5.12 27.36
N ASP A 633 20.05 5.45 26.07
CA ASP A 633 19.06 6.35 25.44
C ASP A 633 17.61 5.87 25.64
N ARG A 634 17.42 4.54 25.60
CA ARG A 634 16.11 3.92 25.85
C ARG A 634 15.69 3.99 27.31
N LEU A 635 16.63 3.89 28.24
CA LEU A 635 16.36 4.13 29.66
C LEU A 635 15.97 5.59 29.89
N GLY A 636 16.70 6.54 29.31
CA GLY A 636 16.39 7.97 29.41
C GLY A 636 14.99 8.29 28.87
N THR A 637 14.65 7.76 27.68
CA THR A 637 13.29 7.91 27.13
C THR A 637 12.21 7.33 28.06
N THR A 638 12.50 6.24 28.77
CA THR A 638 11.54 5.62 29.70
C THR A 638 11.38 6.47 30.97
N THR A 639 12.49 6.95 31.54
CA THR A 639 12.47 7.83 32.72
C THR A 639 11.74 9.15 32.42
N GLU A 640 11.99 9.74 31.25
CA GLU A 640 11.29 10.95 30.80
C GLU A 640 9.78 10.71 30.64
N GLN A 641 9.37 9.56 30.09
CA GLN A 641 7.95 9.18 30.02
C GLN A 641 7.31 9.01 31.40
N LEU A 642 8.06 8.55 32.41
CA LEU A 642 7.58 8.47 33.79
C LEU A 642 7.43 9.87 34.39
N ARG A 643 8.36 10.79 34.11
CA ARG A 643 8.30 12.20 34.54
C ARG A 643 7.10 12.93 33.94
N GLU A 644 6.93 12.84 32.61
CA GLU A 644 5.74 13.37 31.92
C GLU A 644 4.44 12.74 32.44
N ARG A 645 4.48 11.47 32.91
CA ARG A 645 3.31 10.80 33.49
C ARG A 645 2.99 11.35 34.88
N THR A 646 3.98 11.60 35.73
CA THR A 646 3.81 12.28 37.04
C THR A 646 3.19 13.66 36.83
N GLU A 647 3.78 14.48 35.95
CA GLU A 647 3.32 15.84 35.63
C GLU A 647 1.88 15.84 35.10
N ARG A 648 1.56 15.01 34.09
CA ARG A 648 0.21 14.94 33.51
C ARG A 648 -0.85 14.48 34.50
N ASN A 649 -0.46 13.73 35.54
CA ASN A 649 -1.39 13.29 36.57
C ASN A 649 -1.57 14.30 37.70
N GLY A 650 -0.83 15.41 37.70
CA GLY A 650 -0.79 16.33 38.83
C GLY A 650 -0.43 15.58 40.11
N LEU A 651 0.54 14.67 40.01
CA LEU A 651 1.06 13.93 41.15
C LEU A 651 2.08 14.82 41.86
N ASP A 652 1.66 15.43 42.96
CA ASP A 652 2.47 16.36 43.75
C ASP A 652 3.37 15.59 44.75
N ASP A 653 4.36 14.83 44.25
CA ASP A 653 5.39 14.15 45.06
C ASP A 653 6.78 14.65 44.68
N ALA A 654 7.27 15.66 45.41
CA ALA A 654 8.59 16.26 45.21
C ALA A 654 9.74 15.26 45.35
N SER A 655 9.57 14.21 46.17
CA SER A 655 10.61 13.19 46.38
C SER A 655 10.74 12.25 45.18
N LEU A 656 9.61 11.88 44.57
CA LEU A 656 9.58 11.07 43.35
C LEU A 656 10.07 11.87 42.14
N GLU A 657 9.70 13.15 42.06
CA GLU A 657 10.15 14.03 40.98
C GLU A 657 11.68 14.21 41.01
N ASP A 658 12.28 14.48 42.18
CA ASP A 658 13.74 14.55 42.36
C ASP A 658 14.41 13.21 42.02
N LEU A 659 13.84 12.08 42.43
CA LEU A 659 14.35 10.76 42.08
C LEU A 659 14.39 10.55 40.55
N LEU A 660 13.31 10.90 39.85
CA LEU A 660 13.20 10.79 38.39
C LEU A 660 14.19 11.73 37.68
N ALA A 661 14.32 12.98 38.15
CA ALA A 661 15.25 13.96 37.61
C ALA A 661 16.72 13.50 37.78
N ARG A 662 17.11 13.07 38.99
CA ARG A 662 18.46 12.54 39.25
C ARG A 662 18.77 11.28 38.46
N ALA A 663 17.78 10.40 38.30
CA ALA A 663 17.91 9.20 37.48
C ALA A 663 18.14 9.57 36.00
N GLN A 664 17.38 10.53 35.47
CA GLN A 664 17.53 11.04 34.11
C GLN A 664 18.93 11.64 33.89
N GLN A 665 19.37 12.54 34.76
CA GLN A 665 20.70 13.14 34.72
C GLN A 665 21.81 12.06 34.69
N THR A 666 21.72 11.08 35.59
CA THR A 666 22.74 10.01 35.68
C THR A 666 22.76 9.13 34.42
N ILE A 667 21.59 8.90 33.79
CA ILE A 667 21.49 8.16 32.52
C ILE A 667 22.11 8.96 31.37
N ASP A 668 21.84 10.27 31.30
CA ASP A 668 22.34 11.14 30.24
C ASP A 668 23.88 11.27 30.32
N GLU A 669 24.43 11.45 31.52
CA GLU A 669 25.88 11.44 31.76
C GLU A 669 26.52 10.11 31.34
N ALA A 670 25.89 8.97 31.67
CA ALA A 670 26.36 7.66 31.25
C ALA A 670 26.31 7.52 29.71
N GLY A 671 25.28 8.08 29.07
CA GLY A 671 25.10 8.10 27.61
C GLY A 671 26.23 8.84 26.92
N ASP A 672 26.50 10.07 27.33
CA ASP A 672 27.57 10.93 26.80
C ASP A 672 28.96 10.28 26.94
N GLU A 673 29.26 9.71 28.12
CA GLU A 673 30.52 9.01 28.35
C GLU A 673 30.62 7.70 27.56
N SER A 674 29.49 7.01 27.34
CA SER A 674 29.44 5.81 26.50
C SER A 674 29.68 6.14 25.03
N GLU A 675 29.13 7.24 24.52
CA GLU A 675 29.39 7.72 23.15
C GLU A 675 30.88 8.07 22.99
N ARG A 676 31.45 8.78 23.97
CA ARG A 676 32.89 9.10 24.00
C ARG A 676 33.74 7.84 23.99
N ALA A 677 33.42 6.85 24.83
CA ALA A 677 34.12 5.57 24.86
C ALA A 677 34.05 4.85 23.50
N ALA A 678 32.90 4.86 22.83
CA ALA A 678 32.73 4.22 21.53
C ALA A 678 33.59 4.90 20.44
N SER A 679 33.65 6.23 20.46
CA SER A 679 34.49 7.03 19.55
C SER A 679 35.98 6.73 19.74
N GLU A 680 36.45 6.70 20.99
CA GLU A 680 37.85 6.42 21.34
C GLU A 680 38.25 4.97 21.02
N LEU A 681 37.38 3.99 21.30
CA LEU A 681 37.57 2.59 20.88
C LEU A 681 37.67 2.45 19.36
N ASN A 682 36.85 3.19 18.61
CA ASN A 682 36.90 3.19 17.15
C ASN A 682 38.23 3.80 16.65
N ALA A 683 38.68 4.92 17.23
CA ALA A 683 39.97 5.53 16.92
C ALA A 683 41.14 4.56 17.21
N ALA A 684 41.13 3.91 18.39
CA ALA A 684 42.11 2.91 18.77
C ALA A 684 42.14 1.69 17.83
N SER A 685 40.97 1.21 17.38
CA SER A 685 40.88 0.06 16.46
C SER A 685 41.47 0.35 15.06
N GLN A 686 41.50 1.61 14.64
CA GLN A 686 41.98 2.02 13.31
C GLN A 686 43.48 2.32 13.28
N GLU A 687 44.07 2.73 14.41
CA GLU A 687 45.47 3.11 14.50
C GLU A 687 46.38 1.87 14.59
N LYS A 688 47.43 1.80 13.76
CA LYS A 688 48.30 0.61 13.70
C LYS A 688 49.50 0.72 14.61
N SER A 689 49.93 1.95 14.92
CA SER A 689 51.05 2.20 15.82
C SER A 689 50.62 2.02 17.27
N ALA A 690 51.32 1.18 18.03
CA ALA A 690 51.07 1.01 19.46
C ALA A 690 51.26 2.33 20.23
N GLU A 691 52.25 3.16 19.86
CA GLU A 691 52.51 4.46 20.51
C GLU A 691 51.37 5.46 20.29
N ARG A 692 50.69 5.43 19.12
CA ARG A 692 49.57 6.34 18.83
C ARG A 692 48.22 5.79 19.28
N ARG A 693 48.14 4.49 19.54
CA ARG A 693 46.96 3.83 20.12
C ARG A 693 46.85 3.99 21.64
N ALA A 694 47.96 4.19 22.34
CA ALA A 694 47.97 4.24 23.80
C ALA A 694 47.03 5.33 24.35
N GLU A 695 47.00 6.51 23.74
CA GLU A 695 46.13 7.62 24.16
C GLU A 695 44.63 7.31 23.99
N PRO A 696 44.11 6.94 22.80
CA PRO A 696 42.70 6.60 22.65
C PRO A 696 42.29 5.34 23.43
N GLU A 697 43.19 4.36 23.61
CA GLU A 697 42.91 3.21 24.48
C GLU A 697 42.74 3.64 25.95
N THR A 698 43.55 4.58 26.45
CA THR A 698 43.42 5.11 27.82
C THR A 698 42.14 5.94 27.96
N ASN A 699 41.88 6.86 27.02
CA ASN A 699 40.67 7.68 27.03
C ASN A 699 39.39 6.83 26.96
N ALA A 700 39.40 5.78 26.15
CA ALA A 700 38.31 4.80 26.10
C ALA A 700 38.10 4.15 27.47
N GLU A 701 39.16 3.61 28.09
CA GLU A 701 39.03 2.97 29.41
C GLU A 701 38.53 3.93 30.49
N GLU A 702 38.98 5.17 30.49
CA GLU A 702 38.52 6.20 31.44
C GLU A 702 37.03 6.51 31.27
N ALA A 703 36.59 6.75 30.03
CA ALA A 703 35.17 6.98 29.72
C ALA A 703 34.34 5.75 30.11
N GLN A 704 34.82 4.55 29.76
CA GLN A 704 34.19 3.28 30.14
C GLN A 704 34.02 3.10 31.66
N GLN A 705 34.99 3.55 32.46
CA GLN A 705 34.90 3.54 33.92
C GLN A 705 33.92 4.58 34.46
N ARG A 706 33.72 5.70 33.76
CA ARG A 706 32.70 6.70 34.13
C ARG A 706 31.29 6.19 33.89
N VAL A 707 31.03 5.56 32.73
CA VAL A 707 29.74 4.86 32.47
C VAL A 707 29.46 3.82 33.57
N ARG A 708 30.49 3.05 33.95
CA ARG A 708 30.37 2.04 35.00
C ARG A 708 29.93 2.65 36.34
N ARG A 709 30.60 3.73 36.78
CA ARG A 709 30.27 4.45 38.01
C ARG A 709 28.85 5.01 37.96
N ALA A 710 28.48 5.69 36.87
CA ALA A 710 27.13 6.23 36.72
C ALA A 710 26.03 5.15 36.81
N MET A 711 26.25 3.95 36.26
CA MET A 711 25.26 2.86 36.37
C MET A 711 25.20 2.25 37.79
N GLU A 712 26.33 2.20 38.50
CA GLU A 712 26.38 1.82 39.91
C GLU A 712 25.63 2.84 40.78
N ASP A 713 25.88 4.14 40.54
CA ASP A 713 25.23 5.25 41.22
C ASP A 713 23.72 5.28 40.93
N LEU A 714 23.30 5.09 39.67
CA LEU A 714 21.89 4.96 39.29
C LEU A 714 21.23 3.77 39.98
N SER A 715 21.91 2.62 40.04
CA SER A 715 21.38 1.45 40.73
C SER A 715 21.18 1.72 42.22
N LEU A 716 22.13 2.39 42.88
CA LEU A 716 22.06 2.74 44.30
C LEU A 716 21.05 3.85 44.60
N LEU A 717 20.90 4.82 43.70
CA LEU A 717 19.90 5.88 43.79
C LEU A 717 18.49 5.28 43.77
N LEU A 718 18.20 4.46 42.77
CA LEU A 718 16.89 3.84 42.60
C LEU A 718 16.56 2.83 43.71
N ASP A 719 17.56 2.10 44.22
CA ASP A 719 17.38 1.16 45.34
C ASP A 719 16.99 1.89 46.64
N ARG A 720 17.68 2.99 46.96
CA ARG A 720 17.39 3.80 48.16
C ARG A 720 16.06 4.54 48.06
N GLY A 721 15.77 5.11 46.90
CA GLY A 721 14.50 5.79 46.64
C GLY A 721 13.31 4.84 46.80
N GLU A 722 13.41 3.63 46.24
CA GLU A 722 12.38 2.58 46.37
C GLU A 722 12.15 2.23 47.85
N ASP A 723 13.20 2.02 48.64
CA ASP A 723 13.10 1.58 50.03
C ASP A 723 12.56 2.65 50.99
N SER A 724 13.06 3.89 50.91
CA SER A 724 12.58 4.99 51.76
C SER A 724 11.12 5.35 51.46
N TRP A 725 10.79 5.42 50.17
CA TRP A 725 9.44 5.76 49.74
C TRP A 725 8.44 4.66 50.08
N ALA A 726 8.78 3.37 49.87
CA ALA A 726 7.85 2.27 50.11
C ALA A 726 7.37 2.23 51.57
N VAL A 727 8.25 2.57 52.50
CA VAL A 727 7.93 2.66 53.93
C VAL A 727 7.00 3.83 54.22
N ARG A 728 7.27 5.01 53.66
CA ARG A 728 6.43 6.22 53.82
C ARG A 728 5.02 5.96 53.28
N GLN A 729 4.95 5.45 52.05
CA GLN A 729 3.68 5.12 51.40
C GLN A 729 2.89 4.06 52.17
N ALA A 730 3.56 3.05 52.72
CA ALA A 730 2.89 2.04 53.52
C ALA A 730 2.26 2.64 54.79
N LEU A 731 2.90 3.64 55.41
CA LEU A 731 2.33 4.36 56.56
C LEU A 731 1.16 5.26 56.16
N GLU A 732 1.30 6.03 55.08
CA GLU A 732 0.22 6.88 54.54
C GLU A 732 -0.99 6.05 54.12
N GLY A 733 -0.77 4.94 53.40
CA GLY A 733 -1.84 4.01 53.02
C GLY A 733 -2.55 3.40 54.23
N LEU A 734 -1.83 3.10 55.32
CA LEU A 734 -2.46 2.68 56.57
C LEU A 734 -3.29 3.80 57.22
N LEU A 735 -2.81 5.04 57.15
CA LEU A 735 -3.48 6.23 57.68
C LEU A 735 -4.76 6.54 56.91
N ASP A 736 -4.72 6.50 55.58
CA ASP A 736 -5.87 6.71 54.69
C ASP A 736 -6.94 5.64 54.86
N ASP A 737 -6.54 4.37 54.85
CA ASP A 737 -7.46 3.26 55.12
C ASP A 737 -8.10 3.41 56.50
N GLN A 738 -7.35 3.90 57.49
CA GLN A 738 -7.87 4.18 58.82
C GLN A 738 -8.86 5.36 58.82
N HIS A 739 -8.58 6.43 58.09
CA HIS A 739 -9.50 7.56 57.93
C HIS A 739 -10.82 7.09 57.33
N GLN A 740 -10.78 6.31 56.25
CA GLN A 740 -11.98 5.77 55.62
C GLN A 740 -12.77 4.87 56.58
N LEU A 741 -12.09 3.96 57.31
CA LEU A 741 -12.76 3.11 58.30
C LEU A 741 -13.35 3.89 59.47
N ALA A 742 -12.72 4.97 59.90
CA ALA A 742 -13.27 5.86 60.94
C ALA A 742 -14.55 6.56 60.44
N GLN A 743 -14.58 7.00 59.18
CA GLN A 743 -15.77 7.58 58.56
C GLN A 743 -16.91 6.55 58.45
N ASP A 744 -16.64 5.36 57.90
CA ASP A 744 -17.60 4.25 57.80
C ASP A 744 -18.16 3.90 59.20
N THR A 745 -17.30 3.87 60.22
CA THR A 745 -17.67 3.60 61.63
C THR A 745 -18.58 4.69 62.20
N ALA A 746 -18.30 5.96 61.88
CA ALA A 746 -19.13 7.09 62.31
C ALA A 746 -20.50 7.08 61.60
N GLU A 747 -20.53 6.78 60.30
CA GLU A 747 -21.73 6.63 59.47
C GLU A 747 -22.68 5.59 60.05
N ILE A 748 -22.20 4.35 60.21
CA ILE A 748 -23.01 3.25 60.76
C ILE A 748 -23.36 3.52 62.22
N GLY A 749 -22.46 4.14 62.98
CA GLY A 749 -22.69 4.55 64.36
C GLY A 749 -23.91 5.46 64.52
N ARG A 750 -24.11 6.43 63.62
CA ARG A 750 -25.31 7.30 63.64
C ARG A 750 -26.61 6.49 63.51
N GLN A 751 -26.56 5.35 62.83
CA GLN A 751 -27.72 4.48 62.58
C GLN A 751 -27.94 3.44 63.69
N THR A 752 -26.86 3.01 64.37
CA THR A 752 -26.89 1.91 65.35
C THR A 752 -26.86 2.36 66.81
N VAL A 753 -26.62 3.64 67.09
CA VAL A 753 -26.60 4.21 68.45
C VAL A 753 -27.89 3.89 69.22
N GLY A 754 -27.72 3.27 70.40
CA GLY A 754 -28.82 2.90 71.30
C GLY A 754 -29.51 1.56 70.98
N LYS A 755 -29.07 0.84 69.93
CA LYS A 755 -29.52 -0.52 69.61
C LYS A 755 -28.56 -1.56 70.20
N SER A 756 -29.08 -2.64 70.78
CA SER A 756 -28.26 -3.82 71.11
C SER A 756 -28.03 -4.68 69.87
N GLN A 757 -26.98 -5.51 69.85
CA GLN A 757 -26.63 -6.35 68.70
C GLN A 757 -27.80 -7.21 68.16
N SER A 758 -28.70 -7.67 69.03
CA SER A 758 -29.91 -8.44 68.65
C SER A 758 -31.04 -7.60 68.03
N GLN A 759 -30.92 -6.27 68.05
CA GLN A 759 -31.87 -5.31 67.49
C GLN A 759 -31.38 -4.70 66.17
N LEU A 760 -30.17 -5.07 65.74
CA LEU A 760 -29.62 -4.68 64.46
C LEU A 760 -30.25 -5.51 63.34
N THR A 761 -30.44 -4.88 62.19
CA THR A 761 -30.86 -5.56 60.96
C THR A 761 -29.73 -6.43 60.41
N GLN A 762 -30.05 -7.34 59.49
CA GLN A 762 -29.02 -8.18 58.86
C GLN A 762 -28.03 -7.34 58.05
N GLU A 763 -28.50 -6.28 57.39
CA GLU A 763 -27.65 -5.34 56.64
C GLU A 763 -26.70 -4.58 57.58
N GLU A 764 -27.20 -4.02 58.69
CA GLU A 764 -26.36 -3.33 59.70
C GLU A 764 -25.32 -4.26 60.34
N LEU A 765 -25.67 -5.53 60.58
CA LEU A 765 -24.73 -6.54 61.13
C LEU A 765 -23.63 -6.89 60.13
N THR A 766 -24.00 -7.09 58.86
CA THR A 766 -23.04 -7.37 57.79
C THR A 766 -22.08 -6.19 57.60
N GLU A 767 -22.59 -4.97 57.69
CA GLU A 767 -21.76 -3.77 57.55
C GLU A 767 -20.78 -3.58 58.72
N LEU A 768 -21.22 -3.80 59.96
CA LEU A 768 -20.31 -3.79 61.13
C LEU A 768 -19.25 -4.89 61.06
N ASP A 769 -19.62 -6.10 60.61
CA ASP A 769 -18.68 -7.21 60.44
C ASP A 769 -17.65 -6.91 59.34
N ARG A 770 -18.07 -6.26 58.25
CA ARG A 770 -17.19 -5.78 57.16
C ARG A 770 -16.17 -4.77 57.70
N ILE A 771 -16.62 -3.75 58.41
CA ILE A 771 -15.74 -2.72 59.00
C ILE A 771 -14.77 -3.38 60.00
N ALA A 772 -15.26 -4.28 60.86
CA ALA A 772 -14.43 -4.99 61.83
C ALA A 772 -13.36 -5.88 61.15
N GLN A 773 -13.70 -6.56 60.05
CA GLN A 773 -12.74 -7.39 59.31
C GLN A 773 -11.66 -6.54 58.64
N ARG A 774 -12.04 -5.46 57.94
CA ARG A 774 -11.07 -4.52 57.35
C ARG A 774 -10.17 -3.88 58.40
N GLN A 775 -10.72 -3.56 59.57
CA GLN A 775 -9.96 -3.02 60.70
C GLN A 775 -8.94 -4.04 61.27
N LEU A 776 -9.24 -5.34 61.24
CA LEU A 776 -8.31 -6.39 61.63
C LEU A 776 -7.20 -6.59 60.58
N GLU A 777 -7.56 -6.58 59.30
CA GLU A 777 -6.60 -6.63 58.18
C GLU A 777 -5.63 -5.43 58.23
N LEU A 778 -6.12 -4.25 58.62
CA LEU A 778 -5.29 -3.07 58.85
C LEU A 778 -4.33 -3.25 60.03
N ALA A 779 -4.78 -3.91 61.12
CA ALA A 779 -3.94 -4.21 62.27
C ALA A 779 -2.79 -5.17 61.92
N ASP A 780 -3.07 -6.19 61.10
CA ASP A 780 -2.06 -7.14 60.63
C ASP A 780 -1.03 -6.44 59.72
N ARG A 781 -1.48 -5.63 58.74
CA ARG A 781 -0.59 -4.82 57.88
C ARG A 781 0.28 -3.86 58.67
N ALA A 782 -0.27 -3.19 59.69
CA ALA A 782 0.50 -2.33 60.58
C ALA A 782 1.56 -3.11 61.36
N SER A 783 1.28 -4.34 61.79
CA SER A 783 2.27 -5.20 62.45
C SER A 783 3.41 -5.58 61.50
N ASP A 784 3.08 -5.99 60.27
CA ASP A 784 4.06 -6.38 59.26
C ASP A 784 4.97 -5.21 58.89
N LEU A 785 4.41 -4.01 58.70
CA LEU A 785 5.16 -2.79 58.42
C LEU A 785 6.13 -2.41 59.56
N LEU A 786 5.74 -2.59 60.82
CA LEU A 786 6.64 -2.34 61.96
C LEU A 786 7.83 -3.30 62.01
N ASP A 787 7.64 -4.54 61.54
CA ASP A 787 8.73 -5.51 61.43
C ASP A 787 9.64 -5.18 60.23
N GLU A 788 9.05 -4.78 59.10
CA GLU A 788 9.77 -4.31 57.91
C GLU A 788 10.62 -3.07 58.20
N LEU A 789 10.06 -2.05 58.88
CA LEU A 789 10.79 -0.87 59.34
C LEU A 789 12.03 -1.23 60.19
N ASP A 790 11.91 -2.20 61.10
CA ASP A 790 13.02 -2.63 61.96
C ASP A 790 14.09 -3.38 61.17
N ASP A 791 13.70 -4.21 60.20
CA ASP A 791 14.63 -4.94 59.33
C ASP A 791 15.33 -4.00 58.33
N LYS A 792 14.60 -3.12 57.64
CA LYS A 792 15.16 -2.08 56.76
C LYS A 792 16.09 -1.13 57.51
N SER A 793 15.74 -0.76 58.74
CA SER A 793 16.64 0.05 59.58
C SER A 793 18.00 -0.61 59.81
N ARG A 794 18.10 -1.95 59.83
CA ARG A 794 19.37 -2.67 60.02
C ARG A 794 20.16 -2.74 58.73
N GLU A 795 19.48 -2.93 57.60
CA GLU A 795 20.08 -2.92 56.27
C GLU A 795 20.69 -1.54 55.96
N MET A 796 19.95 -0.46 56.26
CA MET A 796 20.39 0.91 56.01
C MET A 796 21.43 1.42 57.01
N GLN A 797 21.80 0.67 58.06
CA GLN A 797 22.72 1.19 59.09
C GLN A 797 24.11 1.55 58.53
N GLU A 798 24.58 0.85 57.49
CA GLU A 798 25.89 1.07 56.90
C GLU A 798 25.87 2.10 55.76
N THR A 799 24.76 2.20 55.03
CA THR A 799 24.60 3.07 53.86
C THR A 799 23.95 4.41 54.18
N ASP A 800 23.07 4.44 55.18
CA ASP A 800 22.28 5.60 55.59
C ASP A 800 21.92 5.59 57.10
N PRO A 801 22.83 6.08 57.97
CA PRO A 801 22.60 6.10 59.40
C PRO A 801 21.41 6.97 59.85
N GLY A 802 21.07 8.01 59.07
CA GLY A 802 19.96 8.93 59.35
C GLY A 802 18.63 8.24 59.19
N GLN A 803 18.36 7.69 58.00
CA GLN A 803 17.14 6.92 57.72
C GLN A 803 17.03 5.67 58.61
N SER A 804 18.14 4.98 58.85
CA SER A 804 18.19 3.86 59.81
C SER A 804 17.70 4.28 61.21
N THR A 805 18.03 5.50 61.66
CA THR A 805 17.61 6.00 62.96
C THR A 805 16.13 6.36 62.97
N ALA A 806 15.64 6.98 61.89
CA ALA A 806 14.25 7.34 61.67
C ALA A 806 13.32 6.13 61.68
N MET A 807 13.60 5.14 60.82
CA MET A 807 12.82 3.91 60.72
C MET A 807 12.77 3.15 62.05
N ARG A 808 13.90 3.12 62.78
CA ARG A 808 13.96 2.51 64.11
C ARG A 808 13.16 3.31 65.15
N ALA A 809 13.10 4.63 65.04
CA ALA A 809 12.29 5.48 65.90
C ALA A 809 10.80 5.25 65.64
N ALA A 810 10.37 5.27 64.38
CA ALA A 810 9.00 4.98 63.95
C ALA A 810 8.55 3.58 64.38
N ALA A 811 9.35 2.54 64.11
CA ALA A 811 9.04 1.16 64.53
C ALA A 811 8.91 1.04 66.06
N ARG A 812 9.82 1.68 66.81
CA ARG A 812 9.77 1.69 68.28
C ARG A 812 8.52 2.43 68.76
N ARG A 813 8.18 3.58 68.19
CA ARG A 813 6.99 4.37 68.51
C ARG A 813 5.73 3.54 68.31
N GLY A 814 5.54 2.94 67.14
CA GLY A 814 4.37 2.11 66.86
C GLY A 814 4.22 0.92 67.80
N ARG A 815 5.33 0.24 68.16
CA ARG A 815 5.33 -0.88 69.12
C ARG A 815 5.07 -0.42 70.56
N GLU A 816 5.65 0.69 71.01
CA GLU A 816 5.49 1.21 72.38
C GLU A 816 4.11 1.83 72.62
N GLN A 817 3.58 2.54 71.62
CA GLN A 817 2.27 3.19 71.64
C GLN A 817 1.12 2.22 71.33
N GLY A 818 1.43 1.04 70.80
CA GLY A 818 0.51 -0.06 70.62
C GLY A 818 -0.46 0.13 69.45
N VAL A 819 0.04 0.56 68.28
CA VAL A 819 -0.79 0.80 67.08
C VAL A 819 -1.57 -0.46 66.67
N PRO A 820 -0.94 -1.64 66.43
CA PRO A 820 -1.67 -2.84 66.05
C PRO A 820 -2.71 -3.27 67.09
N GLN A 821 -2.39 -3.10 68.38
CA GLN A 821 -3.31 -3.44 69.47
C GLN A 821 -4.51 -2.48 69.52
N SER A 822 -4.32 -1.20 69.23
CA SER A 822 -5.39 -0.20 69.17
C SER A 822 -6.33 -0.47 67.99
N LEU A 823 -5.79 -0.81 66.82
CA LEU A 823 -6.54 -1.21 65.63
C LEU A 823 -7.34 -2.50 65.89
N GLN A 824 -6.73 -3.51 66.52
CA GLN A 824 -7.42 -4.74 66.88
C GLN A 824 -8.55 -4.50 67.91
N GLN A 825 -8.33 -3.65 68.90
CA GLN A 825 -9.38 -3.28 69.87
C GLN A 825 -10.53 -2.49 69.21
N ALA A 826 -10.22 -1.66 68.20
CA ALA A 826 -11.23 -0.96 67.42
C ALA A 826 -12.11 -1.96 66.66
N SER A 827 -11.50 -2.98 66.03
CA SER A 827 -12.22 -4.08 65.38
C SER A 827 -13.19 -4.79 66.35
N ASP A 828 -12.71 -5.18 67.54
CA ASP A 828 -13.54 -5.78 68.59
C ASP A 828 -14.69 -4.83 69.03
N SER A 829 -14.42 -3.53 69.12
CA SER A 829 -15.42 -2.52 69.52
C SER A 829 -16.49 -2.33 68.45
N VAL A 830 -16.11 -2.29 67.16
CA VAL A 830 -17.05 -2.25 66.03
C VAL A 830 -17.94 -3.49 66.01
N GLN A 831 -17.35 -4.69 66.14
CA GLN A 831 -18.09 -5.95 66.11
C GLN A 831 -19.15 -6.04 67.23
N ASN A 832 -18.87 -5.43 68.38
CA ASN A 832 -19.78 -5.36 69.52
C ASN A 832 -20.77 -4.17 69.47
N ASN A 833 -20.81 -3.40 68.37
CA ASN A 833 -21.60 -2.18 68.20
C ASN A 833 -21.28 -1.08 69.23
N ASN A 834 -20.03 -1.01 69.70
CA ASN A 834 -19.50 0.06 70.55
C ASN A 834 -18.76 1.11 69.68
N THR A 835 -19.44 1.67 68.69
CA THR A 835 -18.85 2.55 67.66
C THR A 835 -18.20 3.82 68.22
N ALA A 836 -18.68 4.33 69.36
CA ALA A 836 -18.06 5.48 70.04
C ALA A 836 -16.73 5.14 70.74
N ASP A 837 -16.53 3.89 71.15
CA ASP A 837 -15.25 3.44 71.73
C ASP A 837 -14.27 3.09 70.61
N ALA A 838 -14.76 2.43 69.54
CA ALA A 838 -14.01 2.20 68.31
C ALA A 838 -13.47 3.50 67.74
N GLY A 839 -14.31 4.54 67.57
CA GLY A 839 -13.88 5.83 67.03
C GLY A 839 -12.76 6.51 67.84
N ARG A 840 -12.72 6.32 69.17
CA ARG A 840 -11.61 6.85 69.99
C ARG A 840 -10.31 6.06 69.79
N GLN A 841 -10.39 4.75 69.65
CA GLN A 841 -9.23 3.90 69.38
C GLN A 841 -8.68 4.13 67.97
N GLN A 842 -9.57 4.32 67.00
CA GLN A 842 -9.23 4.69 65.62
C GLN A 842 -8.54 6.06 65.58
N GLN A 843 -9.07 7.08 66.27
CA GLN A 843 -8.41 8.38 66.38
C GLN A 843 -7.02 8.27 66.99
N GLN A 844 -6.89 7.53 68.10
CA GLN A 844 -5.59 7.33 68.73
C GLN A 844 -4.60 6.62 67.78
N ALA A 845 -5.05 5.66 66.99
CA ALA A 845 -4.19 5.00 66.00
C ALA A 845 -3.79 5.95 64.86
N MET A 846 -4.70 6.80 64.37
CA MET A 846 -4.38 7.83 63.37
C MET A 846 -3.33 8.81 63.90
N ASP A 847 -3.52 9.32 65.12
CA ASP A 847 -2.55 10.23 65.75
C ASP A 847 -1.15 9.58 65.87
N GLN A 848 -1.11 8.27 66.16
CA GLN A 848 0.14 7.51 66.31
C GLN A 848 0.80 7.21 64.95
N LEU A 849 0.03 6.89 63.91
CA LEU A 849 0.52 6.67 62.56
C LEU A 849 1.05 7.99 61.96
N GLY A 850 0.33 9.10 62.10
CA GLY A 850 0.81 10.42 61.68
C GLY A 850 2.10 10.82 62.39
N GLN A 851 2.20 10.55 63.69
CA GLN A 851 3.44 10.73 64.46
C GLN A 851 4.61 9.84 64.00
N MET A 852 4.35 8.69 63.39
CA MET A 852 5.40 7.84 62.81
C MET A 852 5.85 8.37 61.46
N LEU A 853 4.94 8.95 60.68
CA LEU A 853 5.25 9.64 59.44
C LEU A 853 6.13 10.88 59.72
N GLU A 854 5.75 11.69 60.72
CA GLU A 854 6.53 12.85 61.19
C GLU A 854 7.96 12.45 61.64
N ASP A 855 8.12 11.29 62.30
CA ASP A 855 9.46 10.77 62.67
C ASP A 855 10.36 10.48 61.45
N LEU A 856 9.76 10.08 60.32
CA LEU A 856 10.48 9.82 59.07
C LEU A 856 10.82 11.13 58.35
N GLU A 857 9.88 12.08 58.32
CA GLU A 857 10.05 13.40 57.72
C GLU A 857 11.09 14.25 58.48
N GLU A 858 11.04 14.28 59.81
CA GLU A 858 12.01 15.04 60.63
C GLU A 858 13.44 14.54 60.40
N ALA A 859 13.62 13.25 60.11
CA ALA A 859 14.94 12.71 59.79
C ALA A 859 15.47 13.17 58.42
N GLU A 860 14.58 13.36 57.45
CA GLU A 860 14.95 13.96 56.15
C GLU A 860 15.31 15.43 56.31
N GLU A 861 14.56 16.18 57.13
CA GLU A 861 14.90 17.57 57.46
C GLU A 861 16.28 17.67 58.13
N GLN A 862 16.53 16.84 59.15
CA GLN A 862 17.82 16.82 59.85
C GLN A 862 18.97 16.46 58.92
N ARG A 863 18.74 15.51 58.01
CA ARG A 863 19.70 15.10 56.98
C ARG A 863 20.02 16.25 56.04
N ASP A 864 19.03 16.95 55.50
CA ASP A 864 19.26 18.08 54.59
C ASP A 864 20.03 19.20 55.29
N GLN A 865 19.73 19.49 56.55
CA GLN A 865 20.48 20.47 57.33
C GLN A 865 21.94 20.04 57.59
N GLU A 866 22.18 18.76 57.84
CA GLU A 866 23.54 18.21 57.98
C GLU A 866 24.30 18.25 56.65
N LEU A 867 23.65 17.86 55.56
CA LEU A 867 24.18 17.93 54.20
C LEU A 867 24.57 19.36 53.82
N LYS A 868 23.68 20.33 54.05
CA LYS A 868 23.95 21.76 53.82
C LYS A 868 25.19 22.23 54.57
N ARG A 869 25.34 21.86 55.85
CA ARG A 869 26.53 22.20 56.65
C ARG A 869 27.79 21.53 56.10
N ALA A 870 27.68 20.27 55.66
CA ALA A 870 28.79 19.53 55.06
C ALA A 870 29.21 20.14 53.71
N LEU A 871 28.27 20.44 52.83
CA LEU A 871 28.52 21.08 51.53
C LEU A 871 29.20 22.44 51.69
N LEU A 872 28.73 23.29 52.61
CA LEU A 872 29.39 24.57 52.89
C LEU A 872 30.85 24.39 53.36
N SER A 873 31.12 23.37 54.18
CA SER A 873 32.49 23.02 54.63
C SER A 873 33.36 22.50 53.48
N ILE A 874 32.79 21.65 52.62
CA ILE A 874 33.45 21.09 51.45
C ILE A 874 33.76 22.21 50.44
N ILE A 875 32.80 23.07 50.10
CA ILE A 875 32.97 24.23 49.22
C ILE A 875 34.13 25.11 49.72
N GLU A 876 34.14 25.49 50.99
CA GLU A 876 35.23 26.29 51.58
C GLU A 876 36.60 25.60 51.42
N SER A 877 36.63 24.28 51.63
CA SER A 877 37.83 23.46 51.51
C SER A 877 38.31 23.31 50.06
N VAL A 878 37.40 23.07 49.11
CA VAL A 878 37.69 22.94 47.67
C VAL A 878 38.22 24.26 47.13
N GLU A 879 37.61 25.40 47.48
CA GLU A 879 38.14 26.71 47.11
C GLU A 879 39.57 26.93 47.62
N ALA A 880 39.88 26.47 48.84
CA ALA A 880 41.22 26.53 49.39
C ALA A 880 42.21 25.62 48.63
N LEU A 881 41.76 24.44 48.18
CA LEU A 881 42.52 23.54 47.31
C LEU A 881 42.79 24.19 45.94
N ILE A 882 41.78 24.78 45.29
CA ILE A 882 41.90 25.48 44.00
C ILE A 882 42.92 26.62 44.10
N ARG A 883 42.82 27.47 45.13
CA ARG A 883 43.78 28.56 45.36
C ARG A 883 45.22 28.04 45.53
N THR A 884 45.37 26.89 46.19
CA THR A 884 46.69 26.24 46.39
C THR A 884 47.22 25.64 45.08
N GLN A 885 46.38 24.89 44.35
CA GLN A 885 46.65 24.29 43.04
C GLN A 885 47.11 25.35 42.02
N GLN A 886 46.39 26.47 41.90
CA GLN A 886 46.77 27.58 41.03
C GLN A 886 48.14 28.17 41.40
N SER A 887 48.46 28.23 42.70
CA SER A 887 49.75 28.75 43.18
C SER A 887 50.93 27.82 42.86
N GLU A 888 50.73 26.51 42.99
CA GLU A 888 51.73 25.48 42.65
C GLU A 888 51.91 25.37 41.13
N LEU A 889 50.82 25.38 40.36
CA LEU A 889 50.87 25.42 38.89
C LEU A 889 51.63 26.66 38.40
N ALA A 890 51.38 27.85 38.95
CA ALA A 890 52.13 29.06 38.62
C ALA A 890 53.62 28.97 39.03
N ALA A 891 53.96 28.23 40.09
CA ALA A 891 55.35 27.95 40.46
C ALA A 891 56.02 26.99 39.46
N LEU A 892 55.30 25.94 39.03
CA LEU A 892 55.75 24.96 38.03
C LEU A 892 56.01 25.61 36.67
N VAL A 893 55.06 26.38 36.15
CA VAL A 893 55.18 27.11 34.87
C VAL A 893 56.42 28.01 34.89
N ARG A 894 56.68 28.73 35.99
CA ARG A 894 57.88 29.56 36.14
C ARG A 894 59.16 28.74 36.17
N ALA A 895 59.17 27.59 36.84
CA ALA A 895 60.32 26.69 36.90
C ALA A 895 60.64 26.06 35.53
N ASN A 896 59.61 25.64 34.78
CA ASN A 896 59.71 25.16 33.39
C ASN A 896 60.32 26.21 32.47
N GLN A 897 59.82 27.45 32.51
CA GLN A 897 60.34 28.56 31.69
C GLN A 897 61.79 28.95 32.04
N ALA A 898 62.17 28.84 33.32
CA ALA A 898 63.51 29.16 33.79
C ALA A 898 64.56 28.04 33.54
N SER A 899 64.15 26.87 33.01
CA SER A 899 64.98 25.66 32.94
C SER A 899 65.61 25.30 34.30
N GLY A 900 64.86 25.54 35.38
CA GLY A 900 65.27 25.28 36.75
C GLY A 900 65.09 23.83 37.18
N ASP A 901 65.56 23.51 38.39
CA ASP A 901 65.33 22.20 39.01
C ASP A 901 63.89 22.11 39.55
N VAL A 902 63.01 21.49 38.76
CA VAL A 902 61.57 21.33 39.04
C VAL A 902 61.28 20.37 40.20
N SER A 903 62.24 19.51 40.60
CA SER A 903 62.08 18.54 41.69
C SER A 903 61.88 19.16 43.08
N GLN A 904 62.18 20.46 43.24
CA GLN A 904 61.96 21.18 44.50
C GLN A 904 60.49 21.52 44.75
N LEU A 905 59.62 21.40 43.73
CA LEU A 905 58.18 21.65 43.81
C LEU A 905 57.38 20.44 44.30
N THR A 906 57.96 19.23 44.27
CA THR A 906 57.30 17.98 44.72
C THR A 906 56.75 18.10 46.15
N GLY A 907 57.43 18.81 47.04
CA GLY A 907 56.99 18.98 48.43
C GLY A 907 55.69 19.76 48.60
N GLY A 908 55.46 20.79 47.77
CA GLY A 908 54.22 21.57 47.77
C GLY A 908 53.05 20.75 47.21
N MET A 909 53.28 20.09 46.07
CA MET A 909 52.29 19.21 45.43
C MET A 909 51.90 18.01 46.30
N ALA A 910 52.85 17.41 47.02
CA ALA A 910 52.55 16.33 47.96
C ALA A 910 51.70 16.79 49.17
N LEU A 911 51.85 18.04 49.62
CA LEU A 911 50.98 18.62 50.66
C LEU A 911 49.57 18.85 50.11
N LEU A 912 49.47 19.39 48.91
CA LEU A 912 48.20 19.61 48.21
C LEU A 912 47.43 18.31 48.06
N HIS A 913 48.06 17.26 47.51
CA HIS A 913 47.47 15.93 47.41
C HIS A 913 46.97 15.39 48.75
N ARG A 914 47.75 15.56 49.82
CA ARG A 914 47.32 15.12 51.16
C ARG A 914 46.10 15.89 51.67
N ASN A 915 46.00 17.19 51.37
CA ASN A 915 44.83 17.98 51.71
C ASN A 915 43.63 17.56 50.85
N THR A 916 43.81 17.30 49.56
CA THR A 916 42.77 16.77 48.68
C THR A 916 42.23 15.43 49.21
N LEU A 917 43.10 14.50 49.64
CA LEU A 917 42.67 13.26 50.28
C LEU A 917 41.86 13.48 51.58
N ALA A 918 42.15 14.54 52.34
CA ALA A 918 41.38 14.84 53.55
C ALA A 918 39.97 15.36 53.21
N VAL A 919 39.83 16.17 52.16
CA VAL A 919 38.52 16.64 51.68
C VAL A 919 37.74 15.51 51.02
N ILE A 920 38.40 14.56 50.34
CA ILE A 920 37.76 13.32 49.86
C ILE A 920 37.17 12.53 51.02
N ASP A 921 37.92 12.35 52.12
CA ASP A 921 37.43 11.64 53.31
C ASP A 921 36.25 12.35 53.98
N GLU A 922 36.16 13.68 53.89
CA GLU A 922 35.00 14.47 54.32
C GLU A 922 33.81 14.29 53.37
N ALA A 923 34.01 14.47 52.07
CA ALA A 923 32.98 14.29 51.04
C ALA A 923 32.49 12.84 50.89
N SER A 924 33.26 11.85 51.37
CA SER A 924 32.83 10.44 51.36
C SER A 924 31.93 10.08 52.54
N GLN A 925 31.70 10.99 53.49
CA GLN A 925 30.86 10.74 54.67
C GLN A 925 29.35 10.84 54.38
N SER A 926 28.96 11.55 53.32
CA SER A 926 27.57 11.69 52.89
C SER A 926 27.40 11.09 51.48
N PRO A 927 26.33 10.29 51.25
CA PRO A 927 26.01 9.76 49.93
C PRO A 927 25.79 10.82 48.85
N GLU A 928 25.20 11.96 49.21
CA GLU A 928 24.93 13.08 48.30
C GLU A 928 26.20 13.74 47.80
N THR A 929 27.29 13.67 48.58
CA THR A 929 28.59 14.24 48.21
C THR A 929 29.51 13.23 47.52
N ILE A 930 29.01 12.04 47.16
CA ILE A 930 29.80 11.00 46.46
C ILE A 930 30.34 11.51 45.13
N ARG A 931 29.54 12.25 44.34
CA ARG A 931 30.00 12.83 43.07
C ARG A 931 31.15 13.82 43.29
N VAL A 932 31.00 14.70 44.27
CA VAL A 932 32.06 15.63 44.71
C VAL A 932 33.33 14.86 45.12
N ALA A 933 33.18 13.80 45.93
CA ALA A 933 34.29 12.95 46.34
C ALA A 933 34.97 12.24 45.14
N GLY A 934 34.19 11.83 44.14
CA GLY A 934 34.68 11.24 42.89
C GLY A 934 35.53 12.22 42.08
N LEU A 935 35.03 13.44 41.85
CA LEU A 935 35.76 14.50 41.16
C LEU A 935 37.05 14.89 41.90
N LEU A 936 37.00 14.98 43.23
CA LEU A 936 38.18 15.18 44.06
C LEU A 936 39.17 14.02 43.95
N GLY A 937 38.68 12.78 43.86
CA GLY A 937 39.50 11.59 43.63
C GLY A 937 40.22 11.61 42.28
N GLU A 938 39.55 12.10 41.23
CA GLU A 938 40.17 12.33 39.92
C GLU A 938 41.23 13.44 39.99
N ALA A 939 40.96 14.52 40.73
CA ALA A 939 41.95 15.57 40.98
C ALA A 939 43.19 15.05 41.73
N ALA A 940 42.99 14.20 42.75
CA ALA A 940 44.07 13.57 43.52
C ALA A 940 44.89 12.58 42.69
N SER A 941 44.24 11.84 41.78
CA SER A 941 44.92 10.93 40.85
C SER A 941 45.82 11.72 39.89
N ALA A 942 45.30 12.80 39.31
CA ALA A 942 46.09 13.69 38.47
C ALA A 942 47.27 14.33 39.22
N GLN A 943 47.09 14.75 40.48
CA GLN A 943 48.19 15.22 41.34
C GLN A 943 49.25 14.14 41.59
N THR A 944 48.82 12.88 41.77
CA THR A 944 49.76 11.76 41.93
C THR A 944 50.60 11.55 40.68
N ASP A 945 49.97 11.58 39.50
CA ASP A 945 50.68 11.46 38.22
C ASP A 945 51.64 12.62 38.01
N ALA A 946 51.22 13.85 38.31
CA ALA A 946 52.06 15.04 38.27
C ALA A 946 53.31 14.88 39.16
N ILE A 947 53.14 14.43 40.40
CA ILE A 947 54.24 14.16 41.35
C ILE A 947 55.22 13.11 40.77
N ILE A 948 54.70 12.01 40.20
CA ILE A 948 55.53 10.93 39.64
C ILE A 948 56.38 11.43 38.46
N VAL A 949 55.78 12.17 37.52
CA VAL A 949 56.51 12.66 36.34
C VAL A 949 57.42 13.85 36.66
N LEU A 950 57.07 14.66 37.67
CA LEU A 950 57.91 15.73 38.20
C LEU A 950 59.19 15.18 38.84
N ASP A 951 59.10 14.10 39.61
CA ASP A 951 60.26 13.40 40.19
C ASP A 951 61.15 12.76 39.12
N ALA A 952 60.58 12.38 37.96
CA ALA A 952 61.32 11.93 36.79
C ALA A 952 61.97 13.09 35.99
N GLY A 953 61.68 14.34 36.34
CA GLY A 953 62.23 15.56 35.73
C GLY A 953 61.46 16.07 34.50
N ASP A 954 60.26 15.56 34.23
CA ASP A 954 59.40 16.04 33.13
C ASP A 954 58.37 17.05 33.63
N GLY A 955 58.81 18.29 33.77
CA GLY A 955 57.94 19.37 34.23
C GLY A 955 56.83 19.74 33.23
N THR A 956 56.97 19.42 31.94
CA THR A 956 55.93 19.74 30.93
C THR A 956 54.76 18.78 30.98
N LEU A 957 55.02 17.50 31.27
CA LEU A 957 53.96 16.53 31.49
C LEU A 957 53.32 16.75 32.86
N ALA A 958 54.10 17.11 33.89
CA ALA A 958 53.57 17.50 35.20
C ALA A 958 52.58 18.68 35.08
N GLU A 959 52.90 19.69 34.26
CA GLU A 959 52.04 20.86 34.04
C GLU A 959 50.65 20.47 33.52
N ARG A 960 50.57 19.52 32.57
CA ARG A 960 49.28 19.03 32.07
C ARG A 960 48.47 18.28 33.13
N HIS A 961 49.12 17.43 33.93
CA HIS A 961 48.44 16.73 35.00
C HIS A 961 47.92 17.70 36.09
N GLU A 962 48.67 18.76 36.39
CA GLU A 962 48.24 19.81 37.31
C GLU A 962 47.10 20.69 36.74
N GLU A 963 47.08 20.95 35.43
CA GLU A 963 45.93 21.57 34.75
C GLU A 963 44.69 20.68 34.81
N THR A 964 44.84 19.37 34.56
CA THR A 964 43.75 18.40 34.73
C THR A 964 43.24 18.38 36.17
N SER A 965 44.15 18.38 37.16
CA SER A 965 43.76 18.43 38.57
C SER A 965 42.95 19.69 38.89
N LEU A 966 43.41 20.86 38.43
CA LEU A 966 42.69 22.12 38.63
C LEU A 966 41.28 22.07 38.03
N ALA A 967 41.13 21.59 36.79
CA ALA A 967 39.83 21.46 36.15
C ALA A 967 38.89 20.53 36.94
N ARG A 968 39.41 19.45 37.55
CA ARG A 968 38.62 18.54 38.39
C ARG A 968 38.26 19.14 39.74
N LEU A 969 39.12 19.95 40.34
CA LEU A 969 38.77 20.71 41.56
C LEU A 969 37.70 21.77 41.28
N GLU A 970 37.77 22.46 40.13
CA GLU A 970 36.76 23.42 39.71
C GLU A 970 35.41 22.74 39.45
N ALA A 971 35.40 21.58 38.77
CA ALA A 971 34.19 20.77 38.61
C ALA A 971 33.64 20.28 39.94
N ALA A 972 34.49 19.88 40.90
CA ALA A 972 34.04 19.48 42.23
C ALA A 972 33.43 20.64 43.03
N LEU A 973 33.90 21.88 42.80
CA LEU A 973 33.32 23.07 43.41
C LEU A 973 31.94 23.38 42.82
N GLU A 974 31.81 23.32 41.49
CA GLU A 974 30.56 23.52 40.77
C GLU A 974 29.51 22.50 41.22
N GLU A 975 29.86 21.20 41.25
CA GLU A 975 29.00 20.12 41.74
C GLU A 975 28.56 20.35 43.20
N ALA A 976 29.48 20.77 44.07
CA ALA A 976 29.13 21.01 45.48
C ALA A 976 28.21 22.23 45.65
N GLN A 977 28.34 23.25 44.79
CA GLN A 977 27.45 24.41 44.76
C GLN A 977 26.07 24.03 44.24
N GLU A 978 26.01 23.24 43.17
CA GLU A 978 24.76 22.72 42.62
C GLU A 978 24.00 21.86 43.64
N GLU A 979 24.67 20.94 44.34
CA GLU A 979 24.03 20.15 45.39
C GLU A 979 23.59 21.00 46.60
N LEU A 980 24.27 22.12 46.86
CA LEU A 980 23.87 23.06 47.90
C LEU A 980 22.60 23.80 47.49
N ASP A 981 22.56 24.35 46.27
CA ASP A 981 21.40 25.05 45.73
C ASP A 981 20.19 24.10 45.67
N ASN A 982 20.40 22.85 45.25
CA ASN A 982 19.37 21.80 45.26
C ASN A 982 18.87 21.47 46.67
N ALA A 983 19.76 21.43 47.67
CA ALA A 983 19.35 21.23 49.07
C ALA A 983 18.55 22.43 49.61
N GLU A 984 18.91 23.66 49.23
CA GLU A 984 18.17 24.87 49.63
C GLU A 984 16.80 24.98 48.95
N GLU A 985 16.69 24.59 47.69
CA GLU A 985 15.42 24.49 46.95
C GLU A 985 14.49 23.47 47.61
N ARG A 986 14.98 22.26 47.89
CA ARG A 986 14.20 21.20 48.58
C ARG A 986 13.70 21.65 49.95
N GLU A 987 14.54 22.33 50.74
CA GLU A 987 14.13 22.88 52.04
C GLU A 987 13.01 23.92 51.87
N ARG A 988 13.09 24.75 50.82
CA ARG A 988 12.10 25.80 50.55
C ARG A 988 10.76 25.22 50.10
N GLU A 989 10.78 24.30 49.15
CA GLU A 989 9.56 23.66 48.63
C GLU A 989 8.88 22.83 49.72
N ARG A 990 9.62 22.05 50.51
CA ARG A 990 9.05 21.35 51.67
C ARG A 990 8.35 22.31 52.63
N ARG A 991 8.99 23.42 53.02
CA ARG A 991 8.37 24.42 53.92
C ARG A 991 7.11 25.04 53.31
N LYS A 992 7.08 25.22 51.99
CA LYS A 992 5.93 25.74 51.25
C LYS A 992 4.79 24.72 51.19
N GLU A 993 5.09 23.44 51.00
CA GLU A 993 4.14 22.33 51.10
C GLU A 993 3.57 22.18 52.50
N GLU A 994 4.40 22.20 53.55
CA GLU A 994 3.95 22.20 54.94
C GLU A 994 2.97 23.36 55.22
N LEU A 995 3.29 24.55 54.69
CA LEU A 995 2.41 25.72 54.80
C LEU A 995 1.09 25.52 54.04
N LYS A 996 1.13 25.01 52.81
CA LYS A 996 -0.07 24.67 52.03
C LYS A 996 -0.92 23.65 52.76
N ALA A 997 -0.34 22.56 53.25
CA ALA A 997 -1.01 21.50 53.99
C ALA A 997 -1.72 22.07 55.24
N ALA A 998 -1.03 22.89 56.02
CA ALA A 998 -1.61 23.55 57.19
C ALA A 998 -2.80 24.46 56.84
N TYR A 999 -2.72 25.21 55.72
CA TYR A 999 -3.83 26.02 55.24
C TYR A 999 -4.99 25.19 54.68
N THR A 1000 -4.70 24.07 53.99
CA THR A 1000 -5.71 23.14 53.44
C THR A 1000 -6.47 22.43 54.56
N GLU A 1001 -5.79 21.99 55.61
CA GLU A 1001 -6.43 21.42 56.81
C GLU A 1001 -7.35 22.46 57.47
N ALA A 1002 -6.85 23.68 57.66
CA ALA A 1002 -7.62 24.80 58.21
C ALA A 1002 -8.85 25.13 57.35
N LEU A 1003 -8.71 25.14 56.03
CA LEU A 1003 -9.80 25.38 55.08
C LEU A 1003 -10.85 24.27 55.16
N THR A 1004 -10.43 23.01 55.19
CA THR A 1004 -11.33 21.84 55.26
C THR A 1004 -12.15 21.85 56.56
N LEU A 1005 -11.49 22.14 57.68
CA LEU A 1005 -12.16 22.30 58.96
C LEU A 1005 -13.15 23.48 58.93
N GLN A 1006 -12.74 24.61 58.35
CA GLN A 1006 -13.58 25.79 58.24
C GLN A 1006 -14.84 25.56 57.39
N VAL A 1007 -14.70 24.93 56.22
CA VAL A 1007 -15.82 24.56 55.36
C VAL A 1007 -16.80 23.65 56.13
N THR A 1008 -16.29 22.65 56.84
CA THR A 1008 -17.13 21.76 57.67
C THR A 1008 -17.89 22.53 58.76
N ILE A 1009 -17.22 23.43 59.48
CA ILE A 1009 -17.84 24.27 60.51
C ILE A 1009 -18.91 25.19 59.89
N SER A 1010 -18.61 25.78 58.73
CA SER A 1010 -19.51 26.65 57.96
C SER A 1010 -20.78 25.91 57.53
N GLU A 1011 -20.67 24.68 57.03
CA GLU A 1011 -21.82 23.84 56.68
C GLU A 1011 -22.72 23.52 57.87
N GLN A 1012 -22.12 23.17 59.01
CA GLN A 1012 -22.85 22.92 60.25
C GLN A 1012 -23.48 24.20 60.84
N THR A 1013 -22.92 25.37 60.51
CA THR A 1013 -23.42 26.67 60.94
C THR A 1013 -24.65 27.12 60.15
N LYS A 1014 -24.74 26.82 58.85
CA LYS A 1014 -25.88 27.19 57.96
C LYS A 1014 -27.28 26.99 58.58
N PRO A 1015 -27.64 25.82 59.18
CA PRO A 1015 -28.96 25.61 59.78
C PRO A 1015 -29.23 26.39 61.09
N LEU A 1016 -28.19 26.99 61.68
CA LEU A 1016 -28.26 27.76 62.92
C LEU A 1016 -28.44 29.28 62.66
N VAL A 1017 -28.34 29.75 61.42
CA VAL A 1017 -28.53 31.16 61.07
C VAL A 1017 -30.04 31.52 61.06
N LYS A 1018 -30.61 31.81 62.23
CA LYS A 1018 -32.04 32.16 62.39
C LYS A 1018 -32.34 33.02 63.62
N ASP A 1019 -33.48 33.70 63.62
CA ASP A 1019 -33.87 34.68 64.66
C ASP A 1019 -33.93 34.11 66.09
N ARG A 1020 -34.19 32.79 66.25
CA ARG A 1020 -34.27 32.12 67.57
C ARG A 1020 -33.74 30.69 67.53
N LEU A 1021 -32.72 30.43 68.35
CA LEU A 1021 -32.13 29.12 68.58
C LEU A 1021 -32.79 28.37 69.75
N SER A 1022 -33.11 27.09 69.53
CA SER A 1022 -33.55 26.14 70.55
C SER A 1022 -32.46 25.89 71.59
N ARG A 1023 -32.78 25.18 72.68
CA ARG A 1023 -31.78 24.86 73.72
C ARG A 1023 -30.68 23.92 73.20
N ARG A 1024 -31.05 23.01 72.30
CA ARG A 1024 -30.12 22.08 71.63
C ARG A 1024 -29.24 22.83 70.65
N GLU A 1025 -29.85 23.65 69.79
CA GLU A 1025 -29.13 24.47 68.81
C GLU A 1025 -28.18 25.49 69.45
N ARG A 1026 -28.48 25.98 70.66
CA ARG A 1026 -27.54 26.80 71.46
C ARG A 1026 -26.41 26.00 72.08
N ALA A 1027 -26.55 24.69 72.26
CA ALA A 1027 -25.44 23.83 72.63
C ALA A 1027 -24.57 23.58 71.39
N ASP A 1028 -25.18 23.20 70.27
CA ASP A 1028 -24.51 23.00 68.98
C ASP A 1028 -23.71 24.26 68.58
N ALA A 1029 -24.32 25.45 68.66
CA ALA A 1029 -23.62 26.72 68.41
C ALA A 1029 -22.42 26.95 69.34
N ARG A 1030 -22.47 26.52 70.61
CA ARG A 1030 -21.32 26.68 71.52
C ARG A 1030 -20.19 25.73 71.21
N ASP A 1031 -20.52 24.53 70.74
CA ASP A 1031 -19.53 23.55 70.35
C ASP A 1031 -18.83 24.01 69.06
N LEU A 1032 -19.59 24.48 68.06
CA LEU A 1032 -19.01 25.16 66.88
C LEU A 1032 -18.17 26.38 67.26
N GLY A 1033 -18.63 27.22 68.20
CA GLY A 1033 -17.86 28.37 68.65
C GLY A 1033 -16.56 28.00 69.37
N ARG A 1034 -16.43 26.79 69.90
CA ARG A 1034 -15.17 26.28 70.46
C ARG A 1034 -14.24 25.80 69.35
N LEU A 1035 -14.77 25.07 68.37
CA LEU A 1035 -14.01 24.65 67.19
C LEU A 1035 -13.43 25.87 66.43
N GLU A 1036 -14.21 26.95 66.30
CA GLU A 1036 -13.75 28.24 65.73
C GLU A 1036 -12.59 28.87 66.53
N GLN A 1037 -12.58 28.72 67.86
CA GLN A 1037 -11.45 29.20 68.68
C GLN A 1037 -10.23 28.28 68.61
N GLU A 1038 -10.45 26.98 68.46
CA GLU A 1038 -9.38 25.99 68.26
C GLU A 1038 -8.69 26.23 66.90
N LEU A 1039 -9.47 26.39 65.81
CA LEU A 1039 -8.96 26.77 64.49
C LEU A 1039 -8.23 28.10 64.48
N ARG A 1040 -8.72 29.09 65.22
CA ARG A 1040 -8.04 30.38 65.38
C ARG A 1040 -6.66 30.21 66.04
N GLU A 1041 -6.57 29.38 67.08
CA GLU A 1041 -5.32 29.16 67.79
C GLU A 1041 -4.31 28.40 66.91
N SER A 1042 -4.76 27.44 66.09
CA SER A 1042 -3.87 26.77 65.13
C SER A 1042 -3.34 27.73 64.07
N LEU A 1043 -4.21 28.55 63.46
CA LEU A 1043 -3.80 29.54 62.46
C LEU A 1043 -2.85 30.62 63.02
N ARG A 1044 -2.94 30.94 64.32
CA ARG A 1044 -2.00 31.84 65.00
C ARG A 1044 -0.60 31.26 65.17
N GLN A 1045 -0.45 29.95 65.20
CA GLN A 1045 0.84 29.31 65.34
C GLN A 1045 1.64 29.39 64.04
N ILE A 1046 0.97 29.43 62.88
CA ILE A 1046 1.64 29.45 61.57
C ILE A 1046 2.60 30.65 61.42
N PRO A 1047 2.19 31.93 61.56
CA PRO A 1047 3.13 33.06 61.47
C PRO A 1047 4.20 33.10 62.59
N ALA A 1048 3.99 32.35 63.68
CA ALA A 1048 4.99 32.24 64.75
C ALA A 1048 6.07 31.19 64.44
N SER A 1049 5.73 30.18 63.64
CA SER A 1049 6.65 29.12 63.17
C SER A 1049 7.44 29.52 61.93
N TYR A 1050 6.89 30.39 61.07
CA TYR A 1050 7.52 30.85 59.83
C TYR A 1050 7.69 32.38 59.84
N GLU A 1051 8.90 32.87 60.16
CA GLU A 1051 9.20 34.30 60.27
C GLU A 1051 9.01 35.04 58.93
N GLU A 1052 9.15 34.32 57.82
CA GLU A 1052 8.98 34.79 56.45
C GLU A 1052 7.53 35.23 56.14
N ILE A 1053 6.53 34.70 56.86
CA ILE A 1053 5.14 35.16 56.76
C ILE A 1053 4.99 36.58 57.33
N LEU A 1054 5.72 36.88 58.41
CA LEU A 1054 5.67 38.19 59.06
C LEU A 1054 6.39 39.26 58.23
N SER A 1055 7.36 38.86 57.40
CA SER A 1055 8.04 39.77 56.46
C SER A 1055 7.27 39.96 55.14
N ALA A 1056 6.35 39.05 54.80
CA ALA A 1056 5.38 39.17 53.70
C ALA A 1056 4.14 39.96 54.15
N GLY A 1057 4.14 41.27 53.90
CA GLY A 1057 3.13 42.20 54.41
C GLY A 1057 1.68 41.85 54.03
N VAL A 1058 1.45 41.28 52.84
CA VAL A 1058 0.08 40.87 52.44
C VAL A 1058 -0.37 39.60 53.18
N PHE A 1059 0.54 38.66 53.45
CA PHE A 1059 0.24 37.42 54.20
C PHE A 1059 -0.04 37.73 55.68
N ASP A 1060 0.76 38.56 56.33
CA ASP A 1060 0.52 39.04 57.70
C ASP A 1060 -0.85 39.74 57.83
N PHE A 1061 -1.20 40.55 56.83
CA PHE A 1061 -2.50 41.21 56.78
C PHE A 1061 -3.66 40.22 56.67
N ALA A 1062 -3.55 39.19 55.81
CA ALA A 1062 -4.55 38.13 55.68
C ALA A 1062 -4.72 37.36 57.01
N HIS A 1063 -3.62 36.97 57.66
CA HIS A 1063 -3.64 36.29 58.97
C HIS A 1063 -4.31 37.14 60.06
N THR A 1064 -3.95 38.41 60.16
CA THR A 1064 -4.55 39.35 61.12
C THR A 1064 -6.07 39.46 60.91
N ARG A 1065 -6.51 39.44 59.65
CA ARG A 1065 -7.93 39.49 59.29
C ARG A 1065 -8.66 38.20 59.66
N ILE A 1066 -8.10 37.04 59.33
CA ILE A 1066 -8.65 35.73 59.70
C ILE A 1066 -8.78 35.63 61.22
N ASP A 1067 -7.74 36.01 61.97
CA ASP A 1067 -7.75 36.03 63.44
C ASP A 1067 -8.90 36.87 64.01
N THR A 1068 -9.08 38.07 63.46
CA THR A 1068 -10.12 39.01 63.91
C THR A 1068 -11.52 38.44 63.66
N GLN A 1069 -11.73 37.82 62.50
CA GLN A 1069 -13.02 37.24 62.11
C GLN A 1069 -13.35 36.00 62.95
N LEU A 1070 -12.44 35.03 63.06
CA LEU A 1070 -12.64 33.82 63.88
C LEU A 1070 -12.86 34.14 65.35
N ASN A 1071 -12.23 35.19 65.88
CA ASN A 1071 -12.48 35.68 67.23
C ASN A 1071 -13.92 36.19 67.43
N ASP A 1072 -14.44 37.02 66.51
CA ASP A 1072 -15.82 37.53 66.59
C ASP A 1072 -16.83 36.38 66.46
N ILE A 1073 -16.61 35.45 65.51
CA ILE A 1073 -17.45 34.27 65.30
C ILE A 1073 -17.47 33.40 66.57
N GLY A 1074 -16.31 32.92 67.02
CA GLY A 1074 -16.21 31.98 68.14
C GLY A 1074 -16.78 32.56 69.44
N THR A 1075 -16.48 33.83 69.75
CA THR A 1075 -17.02 34.48 70.96
C THR A 1075 -18.54 34.66 70.91
N SER A 1076 -19.11 34.99 69.74
CA SER A 1076 -20.55 35.10 69.56
C SER A 1076 -21.26 33.74 69.65
N PHE A 1077 -20.67 32.71 69.05
CA PHE A 1077 -21.18 31.35 69.01
C PHE A 1077 -21.17 30.70 70.41
N ILE A 1078 -20.10 30.92 71.19
CA ILE A 1078 -20.03 30.54 72.62
C ILE A 1078 -21.11 31.27 73.45
N ALA A 1079 -21.45 32.52 73.10
CA ALA A 1079 -22.57 33.24 73.70
C ALA A 1079 -23.96 32.72 73.24
N GLY A 1080 -24.01 31.78 72.30
CA GLY A 1080 -25.22 31.19 71.74
C GLY A 1080 -25.94 32.12 70.75
N LYS A 1081 -25.20 33.00 70.07
CA LYS A 1081 -25.69 33.92 69.06
C LYS A 1081 -25.06 33.62 67.70
N VAL A 1082 -25.87 33.17 66.76
CA VAL A 1082 -25.49 32.96 65.36
C VAL A 1082 -26.29 33.95 64.52
N GLU A 1083 -25.60 34.78 63.74
CA GLU A 1083 -26.18 35.91 62.99
C GLU A 1083 -25.66 35.85 61.55
N ARG A 1084 -26.37 36.48 60.61
CA ARG A 1084 -25.97 36.49 59.19
C ARG A 1084 -24.57 37.08 58.96
N LYS A 1085 -24.13 38.02 59.80
CA LYS A 1085 -22.76 38.57 59.71
C LYS A 1085 -21.69 37.48 59.87
N HIS A 1086 -21.92 36.50 60.75
CA HIS A 1086 -20.94 35.45 61.03
C HIS A 1086 -20.81 34.47 59.86
N ALA A 1087 -21.91 34.14 59.19
CA ALA A 1087 -21.86 33.32 57.97
C ALA A 1087 -21.06 34.00 56.84
N ARG A 1088 -21.15 35.34 56.69
CA ARG A 1088 -20.31 36.09 55.75
C ARG A 1088 -18.84 36.12 56.17
N GLN A 1089 -18.56 36.27 57.47
CA GLN A 1089 -17.20 36.20 57.99
C GLN A 1089 -16.59 34.81 57.76
N GLN A 1090 -17.33 33.72 58.00
CA GLN A 1090 -16.88 32.36 57.69
C GLN A 1090 -16.53 32.20 56.20
N ALA A 1091 -17.37 32.70 55.29
CA ALA A 1091 -17.09 32.70 53.85
C ALA A 1091 -15.86 33.54 53.47
N SER A 1092 -15.62 34.68 54.14
CA SER A 1092 -14.41 35.49 53.95
C SER A 1092 -13.17 34.73 54.43
N VAL A 1093 -13.22 34.05 55.58
CA VAL A 1093 -12.13 33.18 56.04
C VAL A 1093 -11.86 32.06 55.03
N GLU A 1094 -12.89 31.38 54.54
CA GLU A 1094 -12.74 30.34 53.50
C GLU A 1094 -12.06 30.91 52.23
N SER A 1095 -12.45 32.10 51.79
CA SER A 1095 -11.85 32.75 50.62
C SER A 1095 -10.41 33.19 50.85
N LEU A 1096 -10.07 33.67 52.05
CA LEU A 1096 -8.70 34.07 52.39
C LEU A 1096 -7.78 32.87 52.52
N LEU A 1097 -8.25 31.78 53.14
CA LEU A 1097 -7.49 30.53 53.20
C LEU A 1097 -7.25 29.96 51.80
N ARG A 1098 -8.27 29.95 50.92
CA ARG A 1098 -8.09 29.56 49.51
C ARG A 1098 -7.09 30.46 48.79
N GLY A 1099 -7.18 31.78 48.99
CA GLY A 1099 -6.23 32.72 48.41
C GLY A 1099 -4.80 32.56 48.92
N LEU A 1100 -4.61 32.13 50.19
CA LEU A 1100 -3.30 31.80 50.75
C LEU A 1100 -2.72 30.54 50.10
N ILE A 1101 -3.54 29.52 49.88
CA ILE A 1101 -3.14 28.28 49.19
C ILE A 1101 -2.74 28.58 47.74
N GLU A 1102 -3.63 29.25 46.98
CA GLU A 1102 -3.40 29.61 45.57
C GLU A 1102 -2.18 30.55 45.40
N ALA A 1103 -1.94 31.44 46.37
CA ALA A 1103 -0.76 32.30 46.34
C ALA A 1103 0.55 31.52 46.49
N LEU A 1104 0.52 30.36 47.15
CA LEU A 1104 1.68 29.49 47.32
C LEU A 1104 1.83 28.47 46.18
N GLU A 1105 0.92 28.37 45.21
CA GLU A 1105 1.05 27.47 44.05
C GLU A 1105 2.08 27.97 43.02
N ASP A 1106 2.76 27.04 42.35
CA ASP A 1106 3.81 27.38 41.39
C ASP A 1106 3.29 28.03 40.11
N PRO A 1107 4.08 28.92 39.50
CA PRO A 1107 3.66 29.66 38.31
C PRO A 1107 3.40 28.78 37.08
N GLU A 1108 3.83 27.52 37.06
CA GLU A 1108 3.72 26.67 35.86
C GLU A 1108 2.36 25.98 35.72
N GLN A 1109 1.59 25.81 36.80
CA GLN A 1109 0.28 25.12 36.77
C GLN A 1109 -0.91 26.03 36.41
N SER A 1110 -0.72 27.35 36.27
CA SER A 1110 -1.81 28.28 35.90
C SER A 1110 -1.59 28.94 34.54
N GLU A 1111 -2.43 28.53 33.60
CA GLU A 1111 -2.57 28.98 32.21
C GLU A 1111 -1.85 30.28 31.79
N SER A 1112 -1.06 30.12 30.74
CA SER A 1112 -0.43 31.13 29.90
C SER A 1112 -1.43 31.98 29.09
N GLU A 1113 -2.44 32.59 29.73
CA GLU A 1113 -3.40 33.46 29.02
C GLU A 1113 -2.88 34.89 28.74
N PHE A 1114 -1.62 35.21 29.11
CA PHE A 1114 -1.02 36.55 28.92
C PHE A 1114 0.30 36.58 28.12
N ALA A 1115 0.68 35.50 27.45
CA ALA A 1115 1.86 35.45 26.58
C ALA A 1115 1.49 35.43 25.09
N ASP A 1116 0.66 36.37 24.63
CA ASP A 1116 0.48 36.60 23.20
C ASP A 1116 1.01 37.99 22.82
N GLY A 1117 2.27 38.02 22.38
CA GLY A 1117 2.88 39.23 21.82
C GLY A 1117 4.39 39.35 21.97
N GLY A 1118 5.17 38.54 21.24
CA GLY A 1118 6.57 38.89 20.96
C GLY A 1118 7.49 37.71 20.66
N SER A 1119 7.58 37.32 19.39
CA SER A 1119 8.69 36.53 18.88
C SER A 1119 10.01 37.31 19.04
N GLY A 1120 10.90 36.82 19.90
CA GLY A 1120 12.26 37.32 20.07
C GLY A 1120 13.22 36.17 20.37
N GLU A 1121 14.18 35.98 19.46
CA GLU A 1121 15.29 35.03 19.57
C GLU A 1121 16.07 35.16 20.88
N GLY A 1122 16.37 34.02 21.49
CA GLY A 1122 17.66 33.70 22.09
C GLY A 1122 18.21 34.72 23.08
N SER A 1123 17.76 34.63 24.33
CA SER A 1123 18.54 35.07 25.49
C SER A 1123 18.48 33.95 26.51
N GLN A 1124 19.55 33.16 26.56
CA GLN A 1124 19.81 32.25 27.66
C GLN A 1124 20.05 33.14 28.88
N MET A 1125 18.97 33.48 29.59
CA MET A 1125 19.07 34.04 30.93
C MET A 1125 19.48 32.88 31.82
N GLN A 1126 20.70 32.97 32.32
CA GLN A 1126 21.16 32.20 33.45
C GLN A 1126 20.16 32.44 34.61
N PRO A 1127 19.48 31.41 35.14
CA PRO A 1127 18.58 31.56 36.27
C PRO A 1127 19.44 31.82 37.51
N GLY A 1128 19.82 33.08 37.71
CA GLY A 1128 20.65 33.50 38.82
C GLY A 1128 19.93 34.55 39.66
N GLY A 1129 19.34 34.11 40.78
CA GLY A 1129 19.19 34.93 41.99
C GLY A 1129 17.93 35.78 42.14
N GLN A 1130 16.76 35.36 41.66
CA GLN A 1130 15.50 36.10 41.91
C GLN A 1130 14.36 35.29 42.57
N GLN A 1131 14.58 34.01 42.92
CA GLN A 1131 13.56 33.13 43.54
C GLN A 1131 13.86 32.70 44.99
N ASP A 1132 14.93 33.18 45.63
CA ASP A 1132 15.42 32.67 46.93
C ASP A 1132 14.55 32.97 48.18
N GLU A 1133 13.32 33.47 48.05
CA GLU A 1133 12.46 33.84 49.19
C GLU A 1133 11.24 32.90 49.29
N LEU A 1134 10.97 32.31 50.47
CA LEU A 1134 9.86 31.36 50.72
C LEU A 1134 8.50 31.89 50.22
N ILE A 1135 8.28 33.20 50.35
CA ILE A 1135 7.09 33.90 49.85
C ILE A 1135 7.57 34.97 48.86
N PRO A 1136 7.58 34.68 47.55
CA PRO A 1136 8.02 35.64 46.57
C PRO A 1136 7.00 36.79 46.42
N PRO A 1137 7.40 37.99 45.98
CA PRO A 1137 6.49 39.13 45.78
C PRO A 1137 5.30 38.82 44.85
N ILE A 1138 5.45 37.86 43.93
CA ILE A 1138 4.36 37.41 43.05
C ILE A 1138 3.25 36.69 43.82
N ALA A 1139 3.59 35.93 44.86
CA ALA A 1139 2.63 35.31 45.76
C ALA A 1139 1.83 36.38 46.52
N GLU A 1140 2.50 37.42 47.02
CA GLU A 1140 1.84 38.57 47.67
C GLU A 1140 0.87 39.28 46.72
N LEU A 1141 1.21 39.40 45.42
CA LEU A 1141 0.34 39.98 44.39
C LEU A 1141 -0.90 39.12 44.12
N ARG A 1142 -0.74 37.79 44.04
CA ARG A 1142 -1.86 36.85 43.85
C ARG A 1142 -2.82 36.89 45.03
N LEU A 1143 -2.29 36.83 46.26
CA LEU A 1143 -3.10 36.96 47.47
C LEU A 1143 -3.85 38.28 47.49
N LEU A 1144 -3.18 39.40 47.14
CA LEU A 1144 -3.82 40.71 47.07
C LEU A 1144 -4.99 40.73 46.06
N ARG A 1145 -4.83 40.07 44.91
CA ARG A 1145 -5.90 39.92 43.92
C ARG A 1145 -7.06 39.09 44.46
N ALA A 1146 -6.79 37.97 45.15
CA ALA A 1146 -7.82 37.16 45.80
C ALA A 1146 -8.60 37.96 46.86
N MET A 1147 -7.91 38.81 47.64
CA MET A 1147 -8.54 39.71 48.61
C MET A 1147 -9.42 40.79 47.94
N GLN A 1148 -9.00 41.32 46.79
CA GLN A 1148 -9.82 42.26 46.01
C GLN A 1148 -11.09 41.59 45.46
N GLN A 1149 -11.00 40.31 45.09
CA GLN A 1149 -12.13 39.52 44.64
C GLN A 1149 -13.12 39.23 45.79
N ASP A 1150 -12.63 38.82 46.98
CA ASP A 1150 -13.45 38.66 48.20
C ASP A 1150 -14.17 39.98 48.56
N LEU A 1151 -13.47 41.11 48.50
CA LEU A 1151 -14.05 42.44 48.72
C LEU A 1151 -15.18 42.75 47.71
N LEU A 1152 -14.98 42.42 46.44
CA LEU A 1152 -15.98 42.62 45.38
C LEU A 1152 -17.24 41.78 45.66
N ASP A 1153 -17.06 40.52 46.03
CA ASP A 1153 -18.17 39.59 46.28
C ASP A 1153 -18.94 39.96 47.56
N GLN A 1154 -18.24 40.44 48.60
CA GLN A 1154 -18.89 41.01 49.80
C GLN A 1154 -19.68 42.28 49.48
N THR A 1155 -19.16 43.14 48.60
CA THR A 1155 -19.85 44.36 48.15
C THR A 1155 -21.13 44.03 47.39
N ARG A 1156 -21.07 43.03 46.49
CA ARG A 1156 -22.25 42.51 45.77
C ARG A 1156 -23.29 41.92 46.72
N MET A 1157 -22.88 41.11 47.69
CA MET A 1157 -23.81 40.57 48.70
C MET A 1157 -24.50 41.68 49.50
N ILE A 1158 -23.79 42.77 49.83
CA ILE A 1158 -24.38 43.93 50.49
C ILE A 1158 -25.40 44.63 49.58
N GLU A 1159 -25.10 44.78 48.30
CA GLU A 1159 -26.01 45.39 47.31
C GLU A 1159 -27.30 44.58 47.15
N ASP A 1160 -27.19 43.26 47.05
CA ASP A 1160 -28.32 42.35 46.81
C ASP A 1160 -29.24 42.17 48.03
N PHE A 1161 -28.67 42.11 49.24
CA PHE A 1161 -29.42 41.77 50.46
C PHE A 1161 -29.65 42.94 51.41
N GLY A 1162 -29.07 44.11 51.13
CA GLY A 1162 -29.10 45.31 51.96
C GLY A 1162 -28.14 45.23 53.16
N SER A 1163 -27.57 46.37 53.56
CA SER A 1163 -26.64 46.46 54.68
C SER A 1163 -27.05 47.47 55.73
N THR A 1164 -26.50 47.30 56.93
CA THR A 1164 -26.49 48.35 57.94
C THR A 1164 -25.40 49.39 57.63
N PRO A 1165 -25.53 50.65 58.09
CA PRO A 1165 -24.49 51.67 57.92
C PRO A 1165 -23.13 51.30 58.52
N GLU A 1166 -23.12 50.41 59.51
CA GLU A 1166 -21.89 49.89 60.12
C GLU A 1166 -21.20 48.86 59.21
N GLU A 1167 -21.96 47.96 58.59
CA GLU A 1167 -21.44 46.99 57.62
C GLU A 1167 -20.89 47.69 56.35
N ALA A 1168 -21.58 48.72 55.85
CA ALA A 1168 -21.10 49.48 54.71
C ALA A 1168 -19.79 50.24 55.00
N ARG A 1169 -19.61 50.71 56.24
CA ARG A 1169 -18.33 51.32 56.66
C ARG A 1169 -17.22 50.29 56.76
N ALA A 1170 -17.50 49.12 57.34
CA ALA A 1170 -16.50 48.06 57.47
C ALA A 1170 -15.95 47.57 56.13
N ILE A 1171 -16.79 47.50 55.07
CA ILE A 1171 -16.32 47.22 53.71
C ILE A 1171 -15.46 48.36 53.15
N GLY A 1172 -15.85 49.62 53.40
CA GLY A 1172 -15.06 50.78 52.97
C GLY A 1172 -13.68 50.82 53.64
N ASP A 1173 -13.63 50.56 54.96
CA ASP A 1173 -12.37 50.50 55.71
C ASP A 1173 -11.46 49.37 55.16
N LEU A 1174 -12.03 48.20 54.81
CA LEU A 1174 -11.30 47.11 54.17
C LEU A 1174 -10.75 47.49 52.78
N GLN A 1175 -11.53 48.22 51.99
CA GLN A 1175 -11.08 48.70 50.68
C GLN A 1175 -9.84 49.60 50.81
N ASP A 1176 -9.84 50.51 51.79
CA ASP A 1176 -8.70 51.39 52.08
C ASP A 1176 -7.48 50.60 52.59
N GLU A 1177 -7.68 49.59 53.45
CA GLU A 1177 -6.61 48.72 53.95
C GLU A 1177 -5.95 47.88 52.84
N ILE A 1178 -6.74 47.24 51.96
CA ILE A 1178 -6.21 46.47 50.80
C ILE A 1178 -5.44 47.39 49.85
N ALA A 1179 -5.93 48.61 49.61
CA ALA A 1179 -5.23 49.59 48.77
C ALA A 1179 -3.87 49.98 49.37
N SER A 1180 -3.80 50.18 50.70
CA SER A 1180 -2.56 50.46 51.40
C SER A 1180 -1.54 49.32 51.27
N GLN A 1181 -1.97 48.05 51.36
CA GLN A 1181 -1.07 46.91 51.18
C GLN A 1181 -0.49 46.84 49.76
N GLY A 1182 -1.31 47.16 48.75
CA GLY A 1182 -0.85 47.26 47.36
C GLY A 1182 0.21 48.34 47.14
N GLU A 1183 0.08 49.51 47.78
CA GLU A 1183 1.12 50.57 47.71
C GLU A 1183 2.44 50.13 48.32
N VAL A 1184 2.41 49.43 49.47
CA VAL A 1184 3.60 48.90 50.15
C VAL A 1184 4.30 47.87 49.27
N LEU A 1185 3.56 46.93 48.69
CA LEU A 1185 4.10 45.89 47.82
C LEU A 1185 4.76 46.46 46.55
N ILE A 1186 4.13 47.45 45.92
CA ILE A 1186 4.71 48.14 44.74
C ILE A 1186 6.05 48.82 45.09
N GLU A 1187 6.15 49.42 46.27
CA GLU A 1187 7.40 50.06 46.72
C GLU A 1187 8.50 49.02 47.02
N LYS A 1188 8.13 47.87 47.63
CA LYS A 1188 9.05 46.73 47.86
C LYS A 1188 9.63 46.19 46.54
N MET A 1189 8.77 45.95 45.55
CA MET A 1189 9.19 45.46 44.21
C MET A 1189 10.13 46.44 43.49
N LYS A 1190 9.90 47.76 43.61
CA LYS A 1190 10.79 48.78 43.02
C LYS A 1190 12.17 48.81 43.67
N GLN A 1191 12.28 48.54 44.96
CA GLN A 1191 13.56 48.52 45.68
C GLN A 1191 14.39 47.29 45.32
N GLN A 1192 13.75 46.12 45.13
CA GLN A 1192 14.43 44.88 44.71
C GLN A 1192 14.99 44.98 43.29
N GLN A 1193 14.27 45.59 42.34
CA GLN A 1193 14.81 45.84 40.98
C GLN A 1193 16.05 46.74 40.93
N GLY A 1194 16.30 47.55 41.98
CA GLY A 1194 17.44 48.48 42.03
C GLY A 1194 18.77 47.89 42.50
N GLN A 1195 18.81 46.63 42.99
CA GLN A 1195 20.01 46.03 43.60
C GLN A 1195 20.81 45.09 42.67
N GLY A 1196 20.35 44.81 41.45
CA GLY A 1196 21.02 43.92 40.49
C GLY A 1196 22.16 44.52 39.66
N GLU A 1197 22.44 45.83 39.73
CA GLU A 1197 23.57 46.46 39.02
C GLU A 1197 24.72 46.80 40.00
N GLY A 1198 25.65 45.87 40.21
CA GLY A 1198 26.69 46.10 41.22
C GLY A 1198 27.91 45.18 41.26
N ILE A 1199 28.52 44.81 40.13
CA ILE A 1199 29.89 44.27 40.12
C ILE A 1199 30.86 45.31 39.52
N PRO A 1200 31.87 45.81 40.26
CA PRO A 1200 32.89 46.69 39.69
C PRO A 1200 33.95 45.87 38.95
N MET A 1201 34.06 46.06 37.63
CA MET A 1201 35.14 45.49 36.82
C MET A 1201 36.54 45.96 37.30
N PRO A 1202 37.58 45.10 37.22
CA PRO A 1202 38.96 45.52 37.45
C PRO A 1202 39.45 46.43 36.30
N PRO A 1203 40.42 47.34 36.55
CA PRO A 1203 40.84 48.31 35.55
C PRO A 1203 41.64 47.65 34.40
N PRO A 1204 41.53 48.15 33.16
CA PRO A 1204 42.13 47.51 32.00
C PRO A 1204 43.66 47.65 31.99
N GLY A 1205 44.32 46.53 31.75
CA GLY A 1205 45.74 46.46 31.46
C GLY A 1205 46.10 47.14 30.13
N VAL A 1206 47.31 47.69 30.11
CA VAL A 1206 47.92 48.47 29.02
C VAL A 1206 48.23 47.57 27.81
N GLU A 1207 47.68 47.89 26.63
CA GLU A 1207 48.16 47.36 25.34
C GLU A 1207 49.51 47.97 24.95
N PRO A 1208 50.44 47.20 24.36
CA PRO A 1208 51.55 47.76 23.59
C PRO A 1208 51.15 47.97 22.12
N GLU A 1209 51.44 49.17 21.62
CA GLU A 1209 51.38 49.53 20.21
C GLU A 1209 52.18 48.58 19.30
N GLY A 1210 51.62 48.27 18.12
CA GLY A 1210 52.41 48.26 16.89
C GLY A 1210 52.05 47.23 15.82
N GLY A 1211 51.49 47.73 14.71
CA GLY A 1211 51.93 47.29 13.36
C GLY A 1211 50.89 46.64 12.43
N GLN A 1212 50.14 47.49 11.71
CA GLN A 1212 49.37 47.22 10.48
C GLN A 1212 50.23 46.70 9.30
N PRO A 1213 49.64 46.28 8.15
CA PRO A 1213 48.23 46.39 7.73
C PRO A 1213 47.49 45.07 7.45
#